data_AF-A0A2T7A3F1-F1
#
_entry.id   AF-A0A2T7A3F1-F1
#
_cell.length_a   1.000
_cell.length_b   1.000
_cell.length_c   1.000
_cell.angle_alpha   90.00
_cell.angle_beta   90.00
_cell.angle_gamma   90.00
#
_symmetry.space_group_name_H-M   'P 1'
#
loop_
_entity.id
_entity.type
_entity.pdbx_description
1 polymer ?
#
loop_
_entity_poly.entity_id
_entity_poly.type
_entity_poly.pdbx_seq_one_letter_code
_entity_poly.pdbx_strand_id
1 'polypeptide(L)'
;MLGIPKASRMIRLMKQPLPMLPKSPNLQHNPSLTATSQHGQSGKRREKRNRQRQPLGMLGIPKGSSTNLNSVGGDSPGEVGPSDAPKEPEPGAQVQPNWDEPTRPIRKNKKQQKKKPAKTTSGNTEDPKSVENHSPDEIGPSNTPKEPEPQVETEVIKGTGKLKPRRPRFDPAKDPYIRFYDLESGVLDFAKVGRSYGIPDMYKDVDHERVNHVEELLSKLESSAAIIYHKIKTVHESGNSNFSITRKERNILRKFLFVMRYRSHKFWSKYTRTIDTYESSDRSRLIEFMKERSITDPRQVWLLNLEVIVRTEIDVDREWLQTIGREMFGDDAGMYLLHMSESYMAFCEPQSSEDEFILTDNGFGIFEGPVVYDTPNLKSTGADGSPPRLGDPRYTEFHKLAPLSPRLILVLRSNFLRDEPIWKRKREISRQFDAQPGAVSLLQDLPIKPPKKHYWLPGKSKPVYTLEDEFFFEIYKVKTEQIHVINGLMLQESVRSITWVSDESLVRSLQAFLRNPDFTIGISLPLLPEVRSFIALRLQKERLLSLWDKRYPTEGKKPLEEFNKMREDMGNNKNFQLYCKLGGEPELFRYDSNQATLLIQFRSLINDHCGLEDSWWSKVHRATIKFMSTFHPRIVWFHVKMWKVAANRNRRGLGDSPVTEADYDILAESGPEDVIANLVDFLPFSLLSRLMLETSWKGIHKLNGREKLTTQRVSGEKLETTMVCLDMNLMSEFGCLVGTPYHFEPVDFCDPFRPDIPDDLLKKFYAKDLGLRLDLRGKIEKVILGTRGTPEMYKWLSQLLWDHLYPIPAQLLN
;
A
#
# COMPACT_ATOMS: atom_id res chain seq x y z
N MET A 1 -8.33 12.94 52.27
CA MET A 1 -9.61 12.82 53.01
C MET A 1 -10.52 11.93 52.17
N LEU A 2 -11.04 10.86 52.80
CA LEU A 2 -12.18 10.00 52.38
C LEU A 2 -12.05 9.30 51.01
N GLY A 3 -12.27 8.00 50.83
CA GLY A 3 -12.75 6.91 51.69
C GLY A 3 -13.09 5.75 50.74
N ILE A 4 -12.41 4.61 50.91
CA ILE A 4 -12.66 3.36 50.18
C ILE A 4 -13.73 2.56 50.95
N PRO A 5 -14.74 1.97 50.31
CA PRO A 5 -15.43 0.82 50.87
C PRO A 5 -14.93 -0.48 50.23
N LYS A 6 -14.45 -1.37 51.09
CA LYS A 6 -14.33 -2.81 50.84
C LYS A 6 -15.73 -3.42 50.81
N ALA A 7 -16.01 -4.30 49.85
CA ALA A 7 -17.04 -5.32 49.98
C ALA A 7 -16.43 -6.70 49.71
N SER A 8 -16.51 -7.57 50.71
CA SER A 8 -16.13 -8.98 50.70
C SER A 8 -17.38 -9.86 50.65
N ARG A 9 -17.16 -11.12 50.22
CA ARG A 9 -18.02 -12.32 50.28
C ARG A 9 -18.92 -12.61 49.07
N MET A 10 -18.53 -13.65 48.31
CA MET A 10 -19.17 -14.97 48.44
C MET A 10 -18.31 -16.06 47.79
N ILE A 11 -17.91 -17.05 48.59
CA ILE A 11 -17.39 -18.36 48.17
C ILE A 11 -18.37 -19.39 48.73
N ARG A 12 -19.08 -20.16 47.88
CA ARG A 12 -19.19 -21.64 47.96
C ARG A 12 -20.25 -22.23 47.01
N LEU A 13 -19.89 -23.41 46.48
CA LEU A 13 -20.72 -24.50 45.93
C LEU A 13 -21.20 -24.27 44.48
N MET A 14 -20.74 -25.03 43.48
CA MET A 14 -21.08 -26.45 43.28
C MET A 14 -20.03 -27.15 42.39
N LYS A 15 -19.61 -28.33 42.83
CA LYS A 15 -19.00 -29.38 42.01
C LYS A 15 -20.13 -30.19 41.41
N GLN A 16 -20.05 -30.56 40.11
CA GLN A 16 -20.35 -31.90 39.55
C GLN A 16 -20.24 -31.92 38.01
N PRO A 17 -20.14 -33.11 37.36
CA PRO A 17 -19.17 -33.37 36.28
C PRO A 17 -19.73 -33.38 34.85
N LEU A 18 -18.78 -33.33 33.90
CA LEU A 18 -18.92 -33.46 32.44
C LEU A 18 -19.69 -34.72 31.98
N PRO A 19 -20.55 -34.62 30.95
CA PRO A 19 -20.99 -35.78 30.18
C PRO A 19 -20.08 -36.08 28.98
N MET A 20 -19.91 -37.38 28.73
CA MET A 20 -19.07 -37.99 27.70
C MET A 20 -19.61 -37.78 26.28
N LEU A 21 -18.69 -37.62 25.33
CA LEU A 21 -18.91 -37.64 23.88
C LEU A 21 -19.18 -39.07 23.38
N PRO A 22 -20.10 -39.28 22.41
CA PRO A 22 -20.30 -40.57 21.77
C PRO A 22 -19.29 -40.83 20.64
N LYS A 23 -18.97 -42.12 20.48
CA LYS A 23 -18.02 -42.72 19.54
C LYS A 23 -18.53 -42.68 18.09
N SER A 24 -17.62 -42.39 17.16
CA SER A 24 -17.81 -42.54 15.71
C SER A 24 -17.82 -44.03 15.28
N PRO A 25 -18.63 -44.43 14.28
CA PRO A 25 -18.55 -45.78 13.72
C PRO A 25 -17.57 -45.89 12.54
N ASN A 26 -16.90 -47.03 12.52
CA ASN A 26 -16.06 -47.57 11.44
C ASN A 26 -16.83 -47.73 10.12
N LEU A 27 -16.13 -47.54 8.99
CA LEU A 27 -16.54 -48.07 7.68
C LEU A 27 -15.37 -48.80 7.02
N GLN A 28 -15.71 -49.99 6.51
CA GLN A 28 -14.84 -51.06 6.04
C GLN A 28 -14.46 -50.92 4.56
N HIS A 29 -13.26 -51.43 4.28
CA HIS A 29 -12.72 -52.12 3.10
C HIS A 29 -13.46 -52.22 1.73
N ASN A 30 -12.68 -51.83 0.69
CA ASN A 30 -12.34 -52.52 -0.59
C ASN A 30 -13.44 -52.73 -1.68
N PRO A 31 -13.11 -53.02 -2.96
CA PRO A 31 -11.80 -53.42 -3.54
C PRO A 31 -11.36 -52.77 -4.89
N SER A 32 -10.08 -53.01 -5.16
CA SER A 32 -9.31 -53.08 -6.41
C SER A 32 -10.01 -53.38 -7.75
N LEU A 33 -9.50 -52.77 -8.82
CA LEU A 33 -9.49 -53.34 -10.19
C LEU A 33 -8.17 -53.04 -10.93
N THR A 34 -7.44 -54.14 -11.13
CA THR A 34 -6.58 -54.59 -12.24
C THR A 34 -6.06 -53.66 -13.34
N ALA A 35 -4.76 -53.85 -13.57
CA ALA A 35 -3.98 -53.46 -14.73
C ALA A 35 -4.34 -54.20 -16.03
N THR A 36 -4.08 -53.57 -17.17
CA THR A 36 -3.75 -54.26 -18.42
C THR A 36 -2.52 -53.63 -19.06
N SER A 37 -1.55 -54.50 -19.29
CA SER A 37 -0.31 -54.34 -20.06
C SER A 37 -0.60 -54.45 -21.55
N GLN A 38 0.14 -53.72 -22.41
CA GLN A 38 1.07 -54.33 -23.39
C GLN A 38 1.73 -53.30 -24.35
N HIS A 39 3.06 -53.45 -24.44
CA HIS A 39 3.96 -53.37 -25.61
C HIS A 39 4.00 -52.12 -26.51
N GLY A 40 5.17 -51.62 -26.95
CA GLY A 40 6.54 -52.14 -26.90
C GLY A 40 7.57 -51.08 -27.35
N GLN A 41 8.79 -51.17 -26.80
CA GLN A 41 10.10 -51.33 -27.49
C GLN A 41 10.57 -50.12 -28.33
N SER A 42 11.83 -49.66 -28.35
CA SER A 42 13.17 -49.99 -27.83
C SER A 42 14.06 -48.75 -28.10
N GLY A 43 15.30 -48.53 -27.63
CA GLY A 43 16.29 -49.33 -26.92
C GLY A 43 17.24 -48.43 -26.10
N LYS A 44 17.76 -48.92 -24.97
CA LYS A 44 19.09 -49.54 -24.78
C LYS A 44 20.30 -48.60 -24.95
N ARG A 45 20.93 -48.23 -23.81
CA ARG A 45 22.34 -48.57 -23.52
C ARG A 45 22.64 -48.61 -22.01
N ARG A 46 23.34 -49.68 -21.60
CA ARG A 46 23.91 -50.04 -20.27
C ARG A 46 25.10 -49.13 -19.92
N GLU A 47 25.51 -48.90 -18.66
CA GLU A 47 26.23 -49.79 -17.70
C GLU A 47 26.14 -49.18 -16.28
N LYS A 48 25.72 -49.86 -15.19
CA LYS A 48 26.31 -50.92 -14.33
C LYS A 48 27.62 -50.60 -13.57
N ARG A 49 27.51 -50.41 -12.24
CA ARG A 49 28.32 -50.95 -11.11
C ARG A 49 27.72 -50.34 -9.82
N ASN A 50 27.06 -50.99 -8.85
CA ASN A 50 27.11 -52.29 -8.16
C ASN A 50 28.14 -52.38 -7.02
N ARG A 51 27.65 -52.31 -5.75
CA ARG A 51 27.93 -53.13 -4.54
C ARG A 51 27.66 -52.31 -3.25
N GLN A 52 26.60 -52.63 -2.49
CA GLN A 52 26.49 -53.61 -1.37
C GLN A 52 27.02 -53.07 -0.02
N ARG A 53 26.10 -52.73 0.92
CA ARG A 53 25.68 -53.48 2.15
C ARG A 53 26.65 -53.26 3.34
N GLN A 54 26.27 -52.42 4.33
CA GLN A 54 25.58 -52.74 5.62
C GLN A 54 26.50 -53.44 6.67
N PRO A 55 26.19 -53.44 8.00
CA PRO A 55 25.64 -52.42 8.92
C PRO A 55 26.18 -52.53 10.41
N LEU A 56 25.53 -51.83 11.36
CA LEU A 56 25.57 -51.95 12.85
C LEU A 56 26.87 -51.51 13.57
N GLY A 57 26.89 -50.95 14.79
CA GLY A 57 25.88 -50.68 15.83
C GLY A 57 26.51 -49.79 16.93
N MET A 58 25.70 -48.97 17.62
CA MET A 58 25.33 -49.11 19.05
C MET A 58 26.32 -48.59 20.10
N LEU A 59 25.79 -47.65 20.92
CA LEU A 59 26.06 -47.29 22.32
C LEU A 59 27.40 -46.66 22.76
N GLY A 60 27.26 -45.59 23.55
CA GLY A 60 28.19 -45.32 24.67
C GLY A 60 28.36 -43.85 25.08
N ILE A 61 27.42 -43.30 25.84
CA ILE A 61 27.62 -42.14 26.74
C ILE A 61 28.45 -42.62 27.96
N PRO A 62 29.47 -41.90 28.48
CA PRO A 62 29.31 -40.89 29.56
C PRO A 62 30.18 -39.63 29.39
N LYS A 63 29.68 -38.42 29.71
CA LYS A 63 29.58 -37.76 31.04
C LYS A 63 30.92 -37.60 31.79
N GLY A 64 31.18 -36.34 32.18
CA GLY A 64 32.03 -35.95 33.31
C GLY A 64 33.25 -35.12 32.87
N SER A 65 33.19 -33.79 32.86
CA SER A 65 33.25 -32.85 34.00
C SER A 65 34.67 -32.51 34.44
N SER A 66 34.97 -31.19 34.45
CA SER A 66 35.88 -30.45 35.35
C SER A 66 37.34 -30.91 35.41
N THR A 67 38.38 -30.09 35.42
CA THR A 67 38.63 -28.77 36.02
C THR A 67 40.06 -28.44 35.56
N ASN A 68 40.31 -27.25 35.00
CA ASN A 68 40.88 -26.10 35.70
C ASN A 68 42.33 -26.23 36.17
N LEU A 69 43.06 -25.13 35.93
CA LEU A 69 44.28 -24.62 36.57
C LEU A 69 45.64 -24.97 35.95
N ASN A 70 46.29 -23.89 35.47
CA ASN A 70 47.62 -23.37 35.87
C ASN A 70 48.80 -24.36 35.83
N SER A 71 49.98 -24.06 35.31
CA SER A 71 50.73 -22.80 35.16
C SER A 71 52.17 -23.18 34.79
N VAL A 72 52.99 -22.18 34.42
CA VAL A 72 54.48 -22.19 34.40
C VAL A 72 55.06 -23.01 33.24
N GLY A 73 55.98 -22.53 32.40
CA GLY A 73 57.03 -21.52 32.55
C GLY A 73 58.37 -22.17 32.19
N GLY A 74 59.25 -21.44 31.51
CA GLY A 74 60.58 -21.89 31.08
C GLY A 74 60.73 -21.79 29.56
N ASP A 75 61.26 -20.69 29.01
CA ASP A 75 62.68 -20.28 28.96
C ASP A 75 63.30 -20.68 27.61
N SER A 76 63.49 -19.64 26.75
CA SER A 76 64.69 -19.16 26.03
C SER A 76 65.81 -20.15 25.61
N PRO A 77 66.75 -19.82 24.67
CA PRO A 77 67.10 -18.51 24.09
C PRO A 77 67.36 -18.50 22.56
N GLY A 78 67.34 -17.32 21.92
CA GLY A 78 68.54 -16.67 21.37
C GLY A 78 68.50 -16.71 19.83
N GLU A 79 68.85 -15.71 19.02
CA GLU A 79 69.66 -14.52 19.21
C GLU A 79 69.43 -13.55 18.02
N VAL A 80 69.54 -12.24 18.30
CA VAL A 80 70.21 -11.17 17.50
C VAL A 80 69.73 -10.95 16.05
N GLY A 81 69.15 -9.80 15.66
CA GLY A 81 69.57 -8.40 15.80
C GLY A 81 69.36 -7.68 14.44
N PRO A 82 69.66 -6.39 14.28
CA PRO A 82 68.70 -5.28 14.34
C PRO A 82 68.53 -4.51 12.99
N SER A 83 67.45 -3.72 12.84
CA SER A 83 67.51 -2.36 12.27
C SER A 83 66.15 -1.63 12.31
N ASP A 84 66.19 -0.47 12.97
CA ASP A 84 65.61 0.81 12.56
C ASP A 84 64.10 0.99 12.42
N ALA A 85 63.51 1.41 13.55
CA ALA A 85 62.30 2.22 13.61
C ALA A 85 62.62 3.70 13.27
N PRO A 86 61.79 4.38 12.45
CA PRO A 86 61.75 5.84 12.43
C PRO A 86 60.80 6.36 13.50
N LYS A 87 61.33 7.29 14.30
CA LYS A 87 60.64 8.05 15.35
C LYS A 87 59.47 8.87 14.81
N GLU A 88 58.46 9.00 15.67
CA GLU A 88 57.42 10.02 15.64
C GLU A 88 58.00 11.44 15.48
N PRO A 89 57.37 12.30 14.67
CA PRO A 89 57.57 13.73 14.77
C PRO A 89 56.52 14.36 15.71
N GLU A 90 57.01 15.00 16.77
CA GLU A 90 56.26 15.97 17.57
C GLU A 90 55.85 17.20 16.75
N PRO A 91 54.83 17.96 17.21
CA PRO A 91 53.96 18.75 16.35
C PRO A 91 54.59 20.07 15.91
N GLY A 92 54.74 20.23 14.60
CA GLY A 92 55.10 21.50 13.98
C GLY A 92 53.97 22.53 14.15
N ALA A 93 54.32 23.67 14.74
CA ALA A 93 53.50 24.88 14.76
C ALA A 93 53.14 25.32 13.32
N GLN A 94 51.85 25.40 13.01
CA GLN A 94 51.33 26.12 11.86
C GLN A 94 50.35 27.21 12.31
N VAL A 95 50.90 28.42 12.34
CA VAL A 95 50.41 29.65 11.69
C VAL A 95 48.89 29.73 11.48
N GLN A 96 48.26 30.62 12.24
CA GLN A 96 46.90 31.11 12.02
C GLN A 96 46.77 31.77 10.63
N PRO A 97 45.70 31.49 9.86
CA PRO A 97 45.32 32.35 8.76
C PRO A 97 44.72 33.65 9.32
N ASN A 98 45.46 34.75 9.13
CA ASN A 98 44.95 36.11 9.28
C ASN A 98 43.83 36.32 8.23
N TRP A 99 42.58 36.45 8.69
CA TRP A 99 41.49 36.96 7.85
C TRP A 99 41.30 38.43 8.17
N ASP A 100 41.91 39.27 7.32
CA ASP A 100 41.64 40.70 7.29
C ASP A 100 40.18 40.94 6.85
N GLU A 101 39.45 41.70 7.66
CA GLU A 101 38.13 42.25 7.34
C GLU A 101 38.17 43.09 6.05
N PRO A 102 37.25 42.90 5.09
CA PRO A 102 36.99 43.93 4.09
C PRO A 102 36.02 44.97 4.66
N THR A 103 36.60 46.11 4.98
CA THR A 103 35.92 47.36 5.32
C THR A 103 34.87 47.74 4.26
N ARG A 104 33.69 48.13 4.75
CA ARG A 104 32.54 48.66 3.97
C ARG A 104 32.94 49.81 3.04
N PRO A 105 32.37 49.93 1.83
CA PRO A 105 32.28 51.21 1.15
C PRO A 105 30.93 51.89 1.41
N ILE A 106 31.00 53.05 2.05
CA ILE A 106 29.94 54.07 2.11
C ILE A 106 30.18 55.09 0.99
N ARG A 107 29.17 55.36 0.16
CA ARG A 107 28.76 56.69 -0.39
C ARG A 107 27.60 56.49 -1.39
N LYS A 108 26.36 56.86 -1.03
CA LYS A 108 25.70 58.17 -1.22
C LYS A 108 25.45 58.58 -2.68
N ASN A 109 24.18 58.63 -3.10
CA ASN A 109 23.44 59.83 -3.54
C ASN A 109 21.96 59.47 -3.82
N LYS A 110 20.98 60.05 -3.09
CA LYS A 110 20.16 61.24 -3.47
C LYS A 110 19.31 60.97 -4.73
N LYS A 111 17.98 61.16 -4.78
CA LYS A 111 17.22 62.33 -4.30
C LYS A 111 15.69 62.13 -4.52
N GLN A 112 14.89 62.88 -3.73
CA GLN A 112 13.54 63.45 -4.00
C GLN A 112 12.30 62.53 -3.94
N GLN A 113 11.14 62.93 -3.36
CA GLN A 113 10.65 64.25 -2.92
C GLN A 113 9.45 64.12 -1.92
N LYS A 114 9.37 65.08 -0.97
CA LYS A 114 8.17 65.72 -0.31
C LYS A 114 7.22 64.85 0.55
N LYS A 115 7.03 64.97 1.89
CA LYS A 115 6.73 66.12 2.81
C LYS A 115 5.57 67.00 2.27
N LYS A 116 4.47 67.34 2.98
CA LYS A 116 4.18 67.53 4.42
C LYS A 116 2.65 67.91 4.59
N PRO A 117 2.10 68.40 5.73
CA PRO A 117 1.03 67.73 6.49
C PRO A 117 -0.14 68.66 6.95
N ALA A 118 -0.78 68.30 8.09
CA ALA A 118 -1.44 69.12 9.14
C ALA A 118 -2.99 69.01 9.15
N LYS A 119 -3.74 69.07 10.26
CA LYS A 119 -3.45 69.44 11.67
C LYS A 119 -4.72 69.20 12.54
N THR A 120 -4.53 68.81 13.82
CA THR A 120 -5.22 69.26 15.10
C THR A 120 -6.77 69.20 15.22
N THR A 121 -7.42 69.00 16.38
CA THR A 121 -7.06 69.14 17.82
C THR A 121 -8.08 68.41 18.73
N SER A 122 -7.62 68.07 19.95
CA SER A 122 -8.27 67.90 21.28
C SER A 122 -9.72 68.39 21.51
N GLY A 123 -10.47 67.91 22.50
CA GLY A 123 -10.16 67.06 23.66
C GLY A 123 -11.35 66.91 24.62
N ASN A 124 -11.15 66.08 25.66
CA ASN A 124 -11.79 65.85 26.98
C ASN A 124 -13.00 66.73 27.38
N THR A 125 -13.97 66.28 28.20
CA THR A 125 -13.85 65.63 29.53
C THR A 125 -15.27 65.24 30.03
N GLU A 126 -15.33 64.40 31.07
CA GLU A 126 -16.38 64.25 32.11
C GLU A 126 -17.47 63.16 31.98
N ASP A 127 -17.26 62.09 32.76
CA ASP A 127 -18.24 61.30 33.54
C ASP A 127 -18.99 62.24 34.54
N PRO A 128 -20.17 61.91 35.17
CA PRO A 128 -20.47 60.57 35.73
C PRO A 128 -21.97 60.13 35.85
N LYS A 129 -22.15 58.87 36.27
CA LYS A 129 -23.15 58.36 37.27
C LYS A 129 -24.67 58.50 37.03
N SER A 130 -25.34 57.34 37.10
CA SER A 130 -26.31 56.91 38.15
C SER A 130 -27.73 56.48 37.72
N VAL A 131 -28.12 55.33 38.31
CA VAL A 131 -29.44 54.94 38.88
C VAL A 131 -30.56 54.60 37.87
N GLU A 132 -31.01 53.36 37.73
CA GLU A 132 -31.76 52.42 38.61
C GLU A 132 -33.29 52.41 38.31
N ASN A 133 -33.82 51.19 38.22
CA ASN A 133 -35.19 50.73 38.45
C ASN A 133 -36.32 51.06 37.44
N HIS A 134 -36.90 50.03 36.81
CA HIS A 134 -38.12 49.37 37.29
C HIS A 134 -38.67 48.35 36.26
N SER A 135 -38.85 47.11 36.73
CA SER A 135 -39.82 46.09 36.28
C SER A 135 -41.24 46.44 36.81
N PRO A 136 -42.33 45.66 36.59
CA PRO A 136 -42.67 44.63 35.58
C PRO A 136 -44.14 44.77 35.08
N ASP A 137 -44.71 43.67 34.56
CA ASP A 137 -46.15 43.33 34.41
C ASP A 137 -46.86 43.87 33.15
N GLU A 138 -47.75 43.17 32.45
CA GLU A 138 -48.32 41.81 32.48
C GLU A 138 -49.15 41.63 31.18
N ILE A 139 -49.26 40.37 30.71
CA ILE A 139 -50.45 39.71 30.11
C ILE A 139 -51.24 40.38 28.96
N GLY A 140 -51.33 39.66 27.82
CA GLY A 140 -52.58 39.57 27.05
C GLY A 140 -52.43 39.49 25.52
N PRO A 141 -53.32 38.79 24.79
CA PRO A 141 -52.89 37.81 23.79
C PRO A 141 -53.28 38.12 22.33
N SER A 142 -52.69 37.29 21.45
CA SER A 142 -53.13 36.90 20.10
C SER A 142 -53.37 38.00 19.07
N ASN A 143 -52.57 37.99 18.01
CA ASN A 143 -53.09 37.73 16.66
C ASN A 143 -51.92 37.50 15.70
N THR A 144 -51.95 36.33 15.07
CA THR A 144 -51.11 35.91 13.95
C THR A 144 -51.30 36.84 12.76
N PRO A 145 -50.23 37.25 12.07
CA PRO A 145 -50.33 37.53 10.65
C PRO A 145 -49.29 36.74 9.85
N LYS A 146 -49.84 35.96 8.91
CA LYS A 146 -49.32 35.61 7.57
C LYS A 146 -47.82 35.84 7.32
N GLU A 147 -47.14 34.71 7.20
CA GLU A 147 -45.90 34.45 6.48
C GLU A 147 -45.89 35.15 5.09
N PRO A 148 -44.93 36.05 4.81
CA PRO A 148 -44.61 36.48 3.46
C PRO A 148 -43.52 35.58 2.86
N GLU A 149 -43.76 35.16 1.62
CA GLU A 149 -42.81 34.44 0.76
C GLU A 149 -41.42 35.12 0.71
N PRO A 150 -40.31 34.36 0.78
CA PRO A 150 -38.99 34.94 0.67
C PRO A 150 -38.68 35.30 -0.79
N GLN A 151 -38.70 36.61 -1.09
CA GLN A 151 -38.03 37.16 -2.26
C GLN A 151 -36.51 36.96 -2.10
N VAL A 152 -35.95 36.03 -2.86
CA VAL A 152 -34.51 35.87 -3.03
C VAL A 152 -34.03 36.96 -3.98
N GLU A 153 -33.52 38.06 -3.42
CA GLU A 153 -32.70 39.02 -4.15
C GLU A 153 -31.45 38.31 -4.67
N THR A 154 -31.41 38.10 -5.98
CA THR A 154 -30.22 37.56 -6.66
C THR A 154 -29.24 38.72 -6.85
N GLU A 155 -28.35 38.93 -5.88
CA GLU A 155 -27.21 39.83 -6.05
C GLU A 155 -26.28 39.28 -7.15
N VAL A 156 -26.31 39.94 -8.30
CA VAL A 156 -25.42 39.69 -9.43
C VAL A 156 -24.02 40.19 -9.07
N ILE A 157 -23.19 39.32 -8.51
CA ILE A 157 -21.76 39.56 -8.35
C ILE A 157 -21.09 39.48 -9.72
N LYS A 158 -20.84 40.64 -10.34
CA LYS A 158 -19.99 40.78 -11.53
C LYS A 158 -18.52 40.52 -11.18
N GLY A 159 -18.11 39.24 -11.22
CA GLY A 159 -16.72 38.83 -11.15
C GLY A 159 -16.05 38.82 -12.53
N THR A 160 -15.62 39.96 -13.05
CA THR A 160 -14.71 40.04 -14.21
C THR A 160 -13.25 39.83 -13.78
N GLY A 161 -12.96 38.64 -13.25
CA GLY A 161 -11.60 38.17 -13.03
C GLY A 161 -11.34 36.97 -13.93
N LYS A 162 -10.61 37.16 -15.04
CA LYS A 162 -10.12 36.03 -15.86
C LYS A 162 -9.35 35.08 -14.95
N LEU A 163 -9.94 33.91 -14.64
CA LEU A 163 -9.26 32.82 -13.96
C LEU A 163 -8.02 32.48 -14.79
N LYS A 164 -6.84 32.78 -14.25
CA LYS A 164 -5.57 32.32 -14.84
C LYS A 164 -5.72 30.81 -15.07
N PRO A 165 -5.44 30.29 -16.28
CA PRO A 165 -5.48 28.86 -16.51
C PRO A 165 -4.58 28.20 -15.47
N ARG A 166 -5.16 27.29 -14.67
CA ARG A 166 -4.40 26.47 -13.73
C ARG A 166 -3.32 25.80 -14.56
N ARG A 167 -2.04 26.12 -14.27
CA ARG A 167 -0.90 25.40 -14.84
C ARG A 167 -1.18 23.90 -14.68
N PRO A 168 -0.82 23.05 -15.66
CA PRO A 168 -0.94 21.61 -15.49
C PRO A 168 -0.27 21.24 -14.17
N ARG A 169 -1.03 20.64 -13.24
CA ARG A 169 -0.55 20.32 -11.88
C ARG A 169 0.57 19.27 -11.87
N PHE A 170 0.95 18.76 -13.02
CA PHE A 170 1.73 17.55 -13.13
C PHE A 170 2.83 17.72 -14.16
N ASP A 171 4.05 17.80 -13.67
CA ASP A 171 5.27 17.69 -14.47
C ASP A 171 5.70 16.21 -14.39
N PRO A 172 5.66 15.45 -15.49
CA PRO A 172 6.08 14.05 -15.51
C PRO A 172 7.51 13.84 -14.99
N ALA A 173 8.37 14.85 -15.07
CA ALA A 173 9.71 14.79 -14.50
C ALA A 173 9.73 14.76 -12.96
N LYS A 174 8.63 15.15 -12.29
CA LYS A 174 8.51 15.25 -10.83
C LYS A 174 7.83 14.04 -10.16
N ASP A 175 7.23 13.14 -10.93
CA ASP A 175 6.62 11.90 -10.43
C ASP A 175 6.94 10.74 -11.38
N PRO A 176 8.19 10.24 -11.34
CA PRO A 176 8.66 9.22 -12.26
C PRO A 176 7.93 7.90 -12.03
N TYR A 177 7.83 7.11 -13.09
CA TYR A 177 7.42 5.71 -12.98
C TYR A 177 8.50 4.93 -12.25
N ILE A 178 8.08 4.18 -11.24
CA ILE A 178 8.92 3.27 -10.49
C ILE A 178 8.35 1.87 -10.61
N ARG A 179 9.21 0.85 -10.55
CA ARG A 179 8.73 -0.53 -10.55
C ARG A 179 7.92 -0.79 -9.30
N PHE A 180 6.81 -1.49 -9.49
CA PHE A 180 5.79 -1.73 -8.50
C PHE A 180 5.35 -3.18 -8.61
N TYR A 181 5.32 -3.88 -7.50
CA TYR A 181 4.76 -5.22 -7.43
C TYR A 181 3.56 -5.20 -6.50
N ASP A 182 2.40 -5.57 -7.02
CA ASP A 182 1.20 -5.77 -6.24
C ASP A 182 1.23 -7.20 -5.66
N LEU A 183 1.31 -7.29 -4.33
CA LEU A 183 1.32 -8.55 -3.60
C LEU A 183 -0.05 -9.24 -3.61
N GLU A 184 -1.14 -8.49 -3.82
CA GLU A 184 -2.50 -9.05 -3.86
C GLU A 184 -2.76 -9.76 -5.19
N SER A 185 -2.51 -9.07 -6.31
CA SER A 185 -2.67 -9.65 -7.66
C SER A 185 -1.46 -10.48 -8.11
N GLY A 186 -0.29 -10.28 -7.49
CA GLY A 186 0.98 -10.86 -7.92
C GLY A 186 1.47 -10.31 -9.27
N VAL A 187 1.03 -9.10 -9.63
CA VAL A 187 1.34 -8.43 -10.89
C VAL A 187 2.51 -7.48 -10.69
N LEU A 188 3.50 -7.63 -11.57
CA LEU A 188 4.56 -6.64 -11.75
C LEU A 188 4.04 -5.52 -12.65
N ASP A 189 4.24 -4.28 -12.25
CA ASP A 189 3.83 -3.10 -12.99
C ASP A 189 4.82 -1.95 -12.77
N PHE A 190 4.55 -0.82 -13.39
CA PHE A 190 5.16 0.47 -13.12
C PHE A 190 4.08 1.40 -12.61
N ALA A 191 4.36 2.09 -11.50
CA ALA A 191 3.42 3.01 -10.90
C ALA A 191 4.08 4.34 -10.59
N LYS A 192 3.29 5.41 -10.58
CA LYS A 192 3.72 6.74 -10.16
C LYS A 192 3.79 6.77 -8.64
N VAL A 193 4.93 7.15 -8.06
CA VAL A 193 5.16 7.13 -6.61
C VAL A 193 4.08 7.92 -5.87
N GLY A 194 3.71 9.10 -6.39
CA GLY A 194 2.73 9.99 -5.77
C GLY A 194 1.30 9.43 -5.71
N ARG A 195 0.98 8.37 -6.48
CA ARG A 195 -0.36 7.78 -6.54
C ARG A 195 -0.43 6.33 -6.06
N SER A 196 0.70 5.64 -5.97
CA SER A 196 0.74 4.20 -5.68
C SER A 196 0.24 3.83 -4.28
N TYR A 197 0.35 4.75 -3.33
CA TYR A 197 0.09 4.51 -1.91
C TYR A 197 -1.05 5.35 -1.34
N GLY A 198 -1.67 6.21 -2.16
CA GLY A 198 -2.79 7.06 -1.75
C GLY A 198 -4.10 6.30 -1.79
N ILE A 199 -4.91 6.42 -0.75
CA ILE A 199 -6.30 5.95 -0.74
C ILE A 199 -7.19 7.16 -1.06
N PRO A 200 -7.94 7.17 -2.18
CA PRO A 200 -8.84 8.26 -2.52
C PRO A 200 -9.90 8.49 -1.43
N ASP A 201 -10.24 9.76 -1.18
CA ASP A 201 -11.29 10.20 -0.25
C ASP A 201 -11.14 9.69 1.20
N MET A 202 -9.95 9.24 1.60
CA MET A 202 -9.70 8.62 2.90
C MET A 202 -10.10 9.52 4.08
N TYR A 203 -9.89 10.83 3.96
CA TYR A 203 -10.14 11.82 5.02
C TYR A 203 -11.38 12.68 4.79
N LYS A 204 -12.25 12.27 3.87
CA LYS A 204 -13.47 13.02 3.56
C LYS A 204 -14.45 12.91 4.74
N ASP A 205 -14.68 14.03 5.41
CA ASP A 205 -15.59 14.11 6.56
C ASP A 205 -16.90 14.79 6.13
N VAL A 206 -17.93 13.99 5.85
CA VAL A 206 -19.21 14.51 5.34
C VAL A 206 -20.02 15.25 6.41
N ASP A 207 -19.72 15.02 7.68
CA ASP A 207 -20.45 15.60 8.82
C ASP A 207 -19.82 16.92 9.29
N HIS A 208 -18.66 17.28 8.74
CA HIS A 208 -17.95 18.51 9.07
C HIS A 208 -18.21 19.62 8.04
N GLU A 209 -18.38 20.88 8.50
CA GLU A 209 -18.65 22.05 7.64
C GLU A 209 -17.66 22.19 6.48
N ARG A 210 -16.39 21.87 6.77
CA ARG A 210 -15.31 21.75 5.79
C ARG A 210 -14.99 20.29 5.55
N VAL A 211 -15.59 19.73 4.50
CA VAL A 211 -15.53 18.31 4.17
C VAL A 211 -14.10 17.76 4.04
N ASN A 212 -13.17 18.60 3.58
CA ASN A 212 -11.77 18.21 3.35
C ASN A 212 -10.79 18.85 4.36
N HIS A 213 -11.25 19.22 5.56
CA HIS A 213 -10.42 19.95 6.53
C HIS A 213 -9.14 19.18 6.93
N VAL A 214 -9.23 17.86 7.15
CA VAL A 214 -8.05 17.03 7.46
C VAL A 214 -7.08 17.00 6.29
N GLU A 215 -7.57 16.82 5.05
CA GLU A 215 -6.74 16.81 3.85
C GLU A 215 -5.95 18.13 3.69
N GLU A 216 -6.61 19.27 3.94
CA GLU A 216 -5.95 20.59 3.90
C GLU A 216 -4.86 20.74 4.98
N LEU A 217 -5.11 20.22 6.18
CA LEU A 217 -4.13 20.23 7.27
C LEU A 217 -2.93 19.32 6.95
N LEU A 218 -3.18 18.12 6.44
CA LEU A 218 -2.16 17.18 6.02
C LEU A 218 -1.30 17.76 4.90
N SER A 219 -1.90 18.39 3.89
CA SER A 219 -1.18 19.04 2.80
C SER A 219 -0.18 20.10 3.30
N LYS A 220 -0.54 20.88 4.34
CA LYS A 220 0.37 21.86 4.95
C LYS A 220 1.53 21.19 5.69
N LEU A 221 1.26 20.11 6.43
CA LEU A 221 2.29 19.34 7.11
C LEU A 221 3.26 18.68 6.11
N GLU A 222 2.72 18.05 5.07
CA GLU A 222 3.47 17.46 3.96
C GLU A 222 4.34 18.49 3.26
N SER A 223 3.80 19.67 2.93
CA SER A 223 4.57 20.75 2.32
C SER A 223 5.71 21.23 3.24
N SER A 224 5.48 21.31 4.54
CA SER A 224 6.49 21.72 5.51
C SER A 224 7.59 20.66 5.64
N ALA A 225 7.22 19.39 5.72
CA ALA A 225 8.16 18.28 5.76
C ALA A 225 8.97 18.16 4.46
N ALA A 226 8.34 18.38 3.30
CA ALA A 226 8.97 18.34 1.99
C ALA A 226 10.07 19.41 1.84
N ILE A 227 9.88 20.62 2.38
CA ILE A 227 10.92 21.66 2.41
C ILE A 227 12.15 21.19 3.18
N ILE A 228 11.94 20.60 4.36
CA ILE A 228 13.03 20.09 5.21
C ILE A 228 13.72 18.91 4.53
N TYR A 229 12.96 17.98 3.96
CA TYR A 229 13.49 16.87 3.20
C TYR A 229 14.33 17.35 2.02
N HIS A 230 13.86 18.34 1.25
CA HIS A 230 14.61 18.88 0.13
C HIS A 230 15.95 19.49 0.58
N LYS A 231 15.96 20.20 1.71
CA LYS A 231 17.21 20.68 2.34
C LYS A 231 18.17 19.52 2.66
N ILE A 232 17.68 18.44 3.28
CA ILE A 232 18.49 17.24 3.60
C ILE A 232 19.00 16.56 2.32
N LYS A 233 18.13 16.40 1.33
CA LYS A 233 18.45 15.79 0.04
C LYS A 233 19.52 16.58 -0.71
N THR A 234 19.41 17.90 -0.78
CA THR A 234 20.43 18.75 -1.43
C THR A 234 21.80 18.60 -0.78
N VAL A 235 21.86 18.48 0.56
CA VAL A 235 23.12 18.20 1.25
C VAL A 235 23.64 16.81 0.88
N HIS A 236 22.78 15.78 0.93
CA HIS A 236 23.14 14.41 0.58
C HIS A 236 23.69 14.29 -0.86
N GLU A 237 23.01 14.91 -1.83
CA GLU A 237 23.42 14.91 -3.24
C GLU A 237 24.71 15.70 -3.50
N SER A 238 25.03 16.69 -2.66
CA SER A 238 26.31 17.40 -2.73
C SER A 238 27.52 16.58 -2.22
N GLY A 239 27.29 15.36 -1.73
CA GLY A 239 28.32 14.50 -1.13
C GLY A 239 28.70 14.87 0.30
N ASN A 240 28.03 15.85 0.90
CA ASN A 240 28.23 16.25 2.28
C ASN A 240 27.56 15.24 3.23
N SER A 241 28.32 14.72 4.20
CA SER A 241 27.82 13.78 5.19
C SER A 241 27.20 14.45 6.42
N ASN A 242 27.32 15.77 6.58
CA ASN A 242 26.86 16.49 7.76
C ASN A 242 25.90 17.62 7.42
N PHE A 243 24.87 17.81 8.25
CA PHE A 243 23.94 18.93 8.15
C PHE A 243 23.35 19.30 9.52
N SER A 244 22.76 20.49 9.62
CA SER A 244 21.99 20.91 10.79
C SER A 244 20.53 21.18 10.44
N ILE A 245 19.66 20.85 11.39
CA ILE A 245 18.26 21.30 11.40
C ILE A 245 17.91 21.84 12.79
N THR A 246 16.99 22.78 12.83
CA THR A 246 16.48 23.36 14.08
C THR A 246 15.58 22.37 14.83
N ARG A 247 15.33 22.63 16.12
CA ARG A 247 14.36 21.88 16.92
C ARG A 247 12.98 21.90 16.28
N LYS A 248 12.56 23.05 15.75
CA LYS A 248 11.30 23.21 15.04
C LYS A 248 11.21 22.28 13.82
N GLU A 249 12.21 22.30 12.94
CA GLU A 249 12.27 21.42 11.77
C GLU A 249 12.27 19.93 12.19
N ARG A 250 13.07 19.57 13.20
CA ARG A 250 13.11 18.21 13.76
C ARG A 250 11.74 17.77 14.29
N ASN A 251 11.04 18.63 15.00
CA ASN A 251 9.71 18.35 15.54
C ASN A 251 8.69 18.16 14.41
N ILE A 252 8.75 18.98 13.34
CA ILE A 252 7.93 18.81 12.13
C ILE A 252 8.17 17.45 11.48
N LEU A 253 9.43 17.05 11.29
CA LEU A 253 9.76 15.74 10.71
C LEU A 253 9.21 14.58 11.55
N ARG A 254 9.38 14.62 12.87
CA ARG A 254 8.84 13.56 13.75
C ARG A 254 7.32 13.49 13.71
N LYS A 255 6.65 14.64 13.73
CA LYS A 255 5.19 14.75 13.58
C LYS A 255 4.74 14.16 12.25
N PHE A 256 5.40 14.55 11.15
CA PHE A 256 5.13 14.02 9.82
C PHE A 256 5.25 12.50 9.78
N LEU A 257 6.35 11.92 10.28
CA LEU A 257 6.54 10.47 10.32
C LEU A 257 5.44 9.75 11.11
N PHE A 258 5.01 10.32 12.24
CA PHE A 258 3.91 9.74 12.99
C PHE A 258 2.61 9.76 12.21
N VAL A 259 2.28 10.89 11.58
CA VAL A 259 1.07 11.04 10.78
C VAL A 259 1.09 10.07 9.60
N MET A 260 2.23 9.89 8.93
CA MET A 260 2.39 8.91 7.85
C MET A 260 2.15 7.47 8.30
N ARG A 261 2.53 7.13 9.54
CA ARG A 261 2.19 5.84 10.15
C ARG A 261 0.71 5.76 10.54
N TYR A 262 0.19 6.78 11.19
CA TYR A 262 -1.17 6.82 11.74
C TYR A 262 -2.25 6.87 10.65
N ARG A 263 -1.88 7.31 9.44
CA ARG A 263 -2.73 7.25 8.24
C ARG A 263 -2.59 5.97 7.43
N SER A 264 -1.78 5.01 7.87
CA SER A 264 -1.62 3.74 7.16
C SER A 264 -2.94 2.98 7.10
N HIS A 265 -3.07 2.10 6.09
CA HIS A 265 -4.25 1.27 5.91
C HIS A 265 -4.64 0.48 7.18
N LYS A 266 -3.67 0.06 8.00
CA LYS A 266 -3.91 -0.63 9.27
C LYS A 266 -4.73 0.21 10.26
N PHE A 267 -4.35 1.47 10.44
CA PHE A 267 -5.10 2.38 11.33
C PHE A 267 -6.42 2.82 10.72
N TRP A 268 -6.41 3.14 9.42
CA TRP A 268 -7.64 3.48 8.72
C TRP A 268 -8.68 2.35 8.81
N SER A 269 -8.31 1.12 8.46
CA SER A 269 -9.20 -0.05 8.49
C SER A 269 -9.69 -0.37 9.91
N LYS A 270 -8.88 -0.11 10.94
CA LYS A 270 -9.27 -0.23 12.36
C LYS A 270 -10.45 0.69 12.70
N TYR A 271 -10.41 1.95 12.26
CA TYR A 271 -11.41 2.96 12.62
C TYR A 271 -12.58 3.09 11.64
N THR A 272 -12.50 2.56 10.43
CA THR A 272 -13.64 2.55 9.48
C THR A 272 -14.67 1.45 9.76
N ARG A 273 -14.44 0.61 10.75
CA ARG A 273 -15.39 -0.41 11.20
C ARG A 273 -16.44 0.19 12.11
N THR A 274 -17.62 -0.43 12.16
CA THR A 274 -18.62 -0.08 13.19
C THR A 274 -18.10 -0.47 14.56
N ILE A 275 -18.57 0.20 15.61
CA ILE A 275 -18.15 -0.12 16.98
C ILE A 275 -18.45 -1.58 17.38
N ASP A 276 -19.45 -2.20 16.76
CA ASP A 276 -19.82 -3.60 16.97
C ASP A 276 -18.85 -4.59 16.29
N THR A 277 -18.23 -4.19 15.19
CA THR A 277 -17.25 -4.99 14.42
C THR A 277 -15.80 -4.62 14.72
N TYR A 278 -15.60 -3.74 15.70
CA TYR A 278 -14.29 -3.26 16.12
C TYR A 278 -13.58 -4.32 16.99
N GLU A 279 -12.60 -5.00 16.42
CA GLU A 279 -11.89 -6.14 17.03
C GLU A 279 -10.49 -5.73 17.53
N SER A 280 -10.42 -4.76 18.44
CA SER A 280 -9.16 -4.33 19.04
C SER A 280 -9.28 -4.21 20.56
N SER A 281 -8.17 -4.44 21.26
CA SER A 281 -8.10 -4.51 22.73
C SER A 281 -8.46 -3.21 23.44
N ASP A 282 -8.46 -2.09 22.71
CA ASP A 282 -8.81 -0.76 23.18
C ASP A 282 -10.30 -0.42 23.01
N ARG A 283 -11.14 -1.35 22.54
CA ARG A 283 -12.57 -1.13 22.29
C ARG A 283 -13.32 -0.52 23.47
N SER A 284 -13.12 -1.03 24.68
CA SER A 284 -13.82 -0.55 25.87
C SER A 284 -13.51 0.92 26.17
N ARG A 285 -12.23 1.29 26.11
CA ARG A 285 -11.76 2.68 26.28
C ARG A 285 -12.24 3.58 25.14
N LEU A 286 -12.28 3.06 23.91
CA LEU A 286 -12.81 3.79 22.77
C LEU A 286 -14.29 4.12 22.93
N ILE A 287 -15.11 3.17 23.41
CA ILE A 287 -16.54 3.39 23.68
C ILE A 287 -16.73 4.48 24.74
N GLU A 288 -15.92 4.47 25.80
CA GLU A 288 -15.96 5.48 26.85
C GLU A 288 -15.63 6.87 26.28
N PHE A 289 -14.53 6.98 25.55
CA PHE A 289 -14.13 8.23 24.88
C PHE A 289 -15.19 8.77 23.91
N MET A 290 -15.78 7.88 23.10
CA MET A 290 -16.85 8.24 22.17
C MET A 290 -18.08 8.78 22.90
N LYS A 291 -18.47 8.16 24.02
CA LYS A 291 -19.58 8.64 24.86
C LYS A 291 -19.29 10.00 25.49
N GLU A 292 -18.09 10.19 26.04
CA GLU A 292 -17.68 11.45 26.66
C GLU A 292 -17.66 12.62 25.66
N ARG A 293 -17.34 12.34 24.39
CA ARG A 293 -17.23 13.31 23.31
C ARG A 293 -18.47 13.40 22.42
N SER A 294 -19.53 12.65 22.72
CA SER A 294 -20.74 12.56 21.89
C SER A 294 -20.45 12.15 20.43
N ILE A 295 -19.45 11.30 20.22
CA ILE A 295 -19.06 10.76 18.92
C ILE A 295 -19.78 9.43 18.69
N THR A 296 -20.38 9.26 17.51
CA THR A 296 -21.15 8.05 17.17
C THR A 296 -20.38 7.08 16.28
N ASP A 297 -19.38 7.56 15.53
CA ASP A 297 -18.59 6.78 14.58
C ASP A 297 -17.11 6.74 15.00
N PRO A 298 -16.49 5.55 15.17
CA PRO A 298 -15.05 5.42 15.42
C PRO A 298 -14.18 6.17 14.39
N ARG A 299 -14.64 6.33 13.15
CA ARG A 299 -13.93 7.08 12.12
C ARG A 299 -13.76 8.55 12.50
N GLN A 300 -14.76 9.16 13.14
CA GLN A 300 -14.67 10.55 13.61
C GLN A 300 -13.59 10.69 14.69
N VAL A 301 -13.38 9.68 15.55
CA VAL A 301 -12.25 9.67 16.51
C VAL A 301 -10.91 9.70 15.79
N TRP A 302 -10.76 8.93 14.73
CA TRP A 302 -9.51 8.90 13.94
C TRP A 302 -9.23 10.24 13.25
N LEU A 303 -10.25 10.86 12.65
CA LEU A 303 -10.15 12.18 12.02
C LEU A 303 -9.85 13.28 13.04
N LEU A 304 -10.53 13.26 14.19
CA LEU A 304 -10.27 14.17 15.32
C LEU A 304 -8.81 14.04 15.78
N ASN A 305 -8.31 12.82 15.95
CA ASN A 305 -6.93 12.60 16.38
C ASN A 305 -5.92 13.17 15.37
N LEU A 306 -6.13 12.94 14.07
CA LEU A 306 -5.29 13.52 13.01
C LEU A 306 -5.29 15.04 13.07
N GLU A 307 -6.47 15.65 13.21
CA GLU A 307 -6.63 17.09 13.31
C GLU A 307 -5.89 17.66 14.53
N VAL A 308 -6.07 17.06 15.71
CA VAL A 308 -5.41 17.44 16.97
C VAL A 308 -3.89 17.37 16.82
N ILE A 309 -3.34 16.30 16.26
CA ILE A 309 -1.89 16.15 16.04
C ILE A 309 -1.33 17.25 15.14
N VAL A 310 -2.00 17.51 14.01
CA VAL A 310 -1.50 18.46 13.02
C VAL A 310 -1.58 19.89 13.55
N ARG A 311 -2.70 20.27 14.19
CA ARG A 311 -2.93 21.62 14.72
C ARG A 311 -2.08 21.95 15.94
N THR A 312 -1.81 20.99 16.82
CA THR A 312 -1.09 21.25 18.07
C THR A 312 0.37 21.61 17.79
N GLU A 313 0.79 22.85 18.05
CA GLU A 313 2.19 23.25 17.95
C GLU A 313 3.02 22.58 19.05
N ILE A 314 4.24 22.14 18.72
CA ILE A 314 5.13 21.46 19.69
C ILE A 314 6.03 22.52 20.29
N ASP A 315 5.62 23.06 21.44
CA ASP A 315 6.34 24.05 22.21
C ASP A 315 7.42 23.44 23.11
N VAL A 316 8.29 24.30 23.65
CA VAL A 316 9.42 23.91 24.51
C VAL A 316 8.97 23.63 25.95
N ASP A 317 7.94 24.34 26.41
CA ASP A 317 7.38 24.26 27.77
C ASP A 317 6.53 23.00 28.00
N ARG A 318 6.29 22.26 26.91
CA ARG A 318 5.55 20.99 26.84
C ARG A 318 4.06 21.14 27.12
N GLU A 319 3.48 22.31 26.87
CA GLU A 319 2.03 22.53 26.98
C GLU A 319 1.26 21.65 26.00
N TRP A 320 1.85 21.37 24.83
CA TRP A 320 1.32 20.44 23.85
C TRP A 320 0.99 19.05 24.42
N LEU A 321 1.69 18.58 25.46
CA LEU A 321 1.40 17.30 26.11
C LEU A 321 0.00 17.27 26.72
N GLN A 322 -0.41 18.38 27.34
CA GLN A 322 -1.71 18.49 27.96
C GLN A 322 -2.81 18.55 26.91
N THR A 323 -2.58 19.30 25.82
CA THR A 323 -3.52 19.37 24.70
C THR A 323 -3.71 18.01 24.04
N ILE A 324 -2.63 17.29 23.72
CA ILE A 324 -2.73 15.94 23.15
C ILE A 324 -3.45 14.99 24.11
N GLY A 325 -3.06 14.97 25.39
CA GLY A 325 -3.66 14.05 26.37
C GLY A 325 -5.12 14.33 26.68
N ARG A 326 -5.57 15.58 26.53
CA ARG A 326 -6.96 15.98 26.75
C ARG A 326 -7.84 15.75 25.53
N GLU A 327 -7.37 16.15 24.34
CA GLU A 327 -8.20 16.22 23.13
C GLU A 327 -8.21 14.93 22.30
N MET A 328 -7.22 14.06 22.48
CA MET A 328 -7.01 12.89 21.65
C MET A 328 -7.42 11.61 22.40
N PHE A 329 -7.79 10.56 21.67
CA PHE A 329 -8.03 9.25 22.29
C PHE A 329 -6.77 8.77 23.03
N GLY A 330 -6.91 8.39 24.31
CA GLY A 330 -5.79 8.20 25.23
C GLY A 330 -4.74 7.19 24.78
N ASP A 331 -5.14 6.06 24.20
CA ASP A 331 -4.21 5.03 23.74
C ASP A 331 -3.36 5.54 22.55
N ASP A 332 -3.99 6.27 21.61
CA ASP A 332 -3.29 6.89 20.49
C ASP A 332 -2.41 8.08 20.96
N ALA A 333 -2.85 8.81 21.99
CA ALA A 333 -2.10 9.90 22.60
C ALA A 333 -0.79 9.40 23.21
N GLY A 334 -0.87 8.27 23.92
CA GLY A 334 0.29 7.56 24.44
C GLY A 334 1.26 7.15 23.33
N MET A 335 0.75 6.59 22.23
CA MET A 335 1.57 6.21 21.08
C MET A 335 2.26 7.41 20.43
N TYR A 336 1.55 8.55 20.25
CA TYR A 336 2.14 9.78 19.74
C TYR A 336 3.23 10.31 20.65
N LEU A 337 2.99 10.33 21.96
CA LEU A 337 3.96 10.78 22.95
C LEU A 337 5.24 9.95 22.91
N LEU A 338 5.12 8.62 22.95
CA LEU A 338 6.25 7.70 22.84
C LEU A 338 7.02 7.92 21.55
N HIS A 339 6.30 8.12 20.43
CA HIS A 339 6.91 8.45 19.16
C HIS A 339 7.67 9.77 19.18
N MET A 340 7.20 10.77 19.90
CA MET A 340 7.83 12.09 19.95
C MET A 340 8.98 12.18 20.95
N SER A 341 8.98 11.41 22.05
CA SER A 341 9.96 11.56 23.16
C SER A 341 10.95 10.41 23.32
N GLU A 342 10.58 9.16 23.00
CA GLU A 342 11.37 7.99 23.42
C GLU A 342 12.36 7.48 22.34
N SER A 343 12.64 8.27 21.31
CA SER A 343 13.63 7.93 20.28
C SER A 343 14.44 9.14 19.79
N TYR A 344 15.64 8.90 19.25
CA TYR A 344 16.41 9.91 18.54
C TYR A 344 16.42 9.64 17.03
N MET A 345 16.56 10.69 16.23
CA MET A 345 16.68 10.59 14.77
C MET A 345 18.12 10.31 14.37
N ALA A 346 18.30 9.48 13.35
CA ALA A 346 19.55 9.29 12.63
C ALA A 346 19.26 9.10 11.14
N PHE A 347 20.25 9.36 10.29
CA PHE A 347 20.14 9.22 8.84
C PHE A 347 21.18 8.21 8.35
N CYS A 348 20.78 7.33 7.46
CA CYS A 348 21.65 6.30 6.93
C CYS A 348 21.59 6.28 5.41
N GLU A 349 22.69 5.87 4.80
CA GLU A 349 22.76 5.57 3.37
C GLU A 349 23.53 4.26 3.14
N PRO A 350 23.26 3.53 2.05
CA PRO A 350 24.01 2.31 1.77
C PRO A 350 25.46 2.65 1.44
N GLN A 351 26.39 1.87 2.00
CA GLN A 351 27.82 1.99 1.72
C GLN A 351 28.14 1.60 0.26
N SER A 352 27.54 0.50 -0.22
CA SER A 352 27.67 0.04 -1.61
C SER A 352 26.74 0.83 -2.53
N SER A 353 27.24 1.23 -3.70
CA SER A 353 26.41 1.85 -4.76
C SER A 353 25.40 0.88 -5.37
N GLU A 354 25.60 -0.42 -5.20
CA GLU A 354 24.71 -1.45 -5.73
C GLU A 354 23.48 -1.68 -4.86
N ASP A 355 23.53 -1.27 -3.59
CA ASP A 355 22.44 -1.48 -2.64
C ASP A 355 21.49 -0.27 -2.59
N GLU A 356 20.23 -0.56 -2.27
CA GLU A 356 19.19 0.44 -2.11
C GLU A 356 18.18 0.03 -1.03
N PHE A 357 17.50 1.04 -0.47
CA PHE A 357 16.32 0.84 0.37
C PHE A 357 15.08 0.69 -0.51
N ILE A 358 14.31 -0.37 -0.30
CA ILE A 358 13.02 -0.56 -0.97
C ILE A 358 11.92 0.25 -0.26
N LEU A 359 10.81 0.47 -0.96
CA LEU A 359 9.59 1.07 -0.39
C LEU A 359 8.44 0.06 -0.45
N THR A 360 7.53 0.14 0.52
CA THR A 360 6.37 -0.75 0.65
C THR A 360 5.12 0.05 1.03
N ASP A 361 3.96 -0.59 1.00
CA ASP A 361 2.67 0.05 1.31
C ASP A 361 2.55 0.68 2.70
N ASN A 362 3.39 0.23 3.63
CA ASN A 362 3.52 0.73 4.98
C ASN A 362 4.89 1.38 5.25
N GLY A 363 5.55 1.93 4.23
CA GLY A 363 6.94 2.41 4.31
C GLY A 363 7.31 3.37 5.46
N PHE A 364 6.35 4.04 6.09
CA PHE A 364 6.55 4.90 7.27
C PHE A 364 6.04 4.33 8.59
N GLY A 365 5.39 3.17 8.55
CA GLY A 365 4.84 2.45 9.69
C GLY A 365 5.64 1.22 10.11
N ILE A 366 6.75 0.93 9.43
CA ILE A 366 7.60 -0.24 9.71
C ILE A 366 8.52 0.04 10.89
N PHE A 367 8.60 -0.94 11.78
CA PHE A 367 9.47 -0.89 12.93
C PHE A 367 10.08 -2.26 13.21
N GLU A 368 11.20 -2.25 13.91
CA GLU A 368 11.90 -3.41 14.44
C GLU A 368 11.75 -3.41 15.96
N GLY A 369 11.55 -4.59 16.53
CA GLY A 369 11.44 -4.83 17.96
C GLY A 369 10.37 -5.88 18.29
N PRO A 370 10.28 -6.29 19.57
CA PRO A 370 9.34 -7.32 19.99
C PRO A 370 7.89 -6.87 19.78
N VAL A 371 7.18 -7.58 18.90
CA VAL A 371 5.73 -7.51 18.70
C VAL A 371 5.12 -8.74 19.33
N VAL A 372 5.04 -8.79 20.65
CA VAL A 372 4.56 -10.02 21.28
C VAL A 372 3.03 -9.98 21.42
N TYR A 373 2.38 -10.78 20.57
CA TYR A 373 1.10 -11.39 20.89
C TYR A 373 1.40 -12.68 21.66
N ASP A 374 1.16 -12.73 22.97
CA ASP A 374 1.12 -14.00 23.71
C ASP A 374 -0.11 -14.79 23.21
N THR A 375 0.09 -15.51 22.10
CA THR A 375 -0.96 -16.28 21.42
C THR A 375 -1.53 -17.40 22.31
N PRO A 376 -0.72 -18.08 23.14
CA PRO A 376 -1.22 -19.02 24.15
C PRO A 376 -2.04 -18.37 25.28
N ASN A 377 -1.73 -17.13 25.66
CA ASN A 377 -2.46 -16.40 26.71
C ASN A 377 -2.87 -14.99 26.25
N LEU A 378 -3.86 -14.89 25.34
CA LEU A 378 -4.47 -13.58 25.00
C LEU A 378 -5.00 -12.82 26.24
N LYS A 379 -5.30 -13.53 27.33
CA LYS A 379 -5.70 -12.93 28.61
C LYS A 379 -4.57 -12.19 29.34
N SER A 380 -3.31 -12.56 29.12
CA SER A 380 -2.12 -11.87 29.67
C SER A 380 -1.54 -10.84 28.70
N THR A 381 -2.25 -10.47 27.65
CA THR A 381 -1.88 -9.29 26.83
C THR A 381 -2.87 -8.14 27.01
N GLY A 382 -3.87 -8.32 27.89
CA GLY A 382 -4.98 -7.39 28.03
C GLY A 382 -5.93 -7.35 26.84
N ALA A 383 -5.87 -8.34 25.93
CA ALA A 383 -6.78 -8.44 24.79
C ALA A 383 -8.25 -8.68 25.20
N ASP A 384 -8.48 -9.15 26.43
CA ASP A 384 -9.81 -9.26 27.06
C ASP A 384 -10.23 -8.00 27.85
N GLY A 385 -9.44 -6.92 27.79
CA GLY A 385 -9.65 -5.69 28.53
C GLY A 385 -9.09 -5.70 29.96
N SER A 386 -8.42 -6.77 30.39
CA SER A 386 -7.72 -6.78 31.69
C SER A 386 -6.42 -5.98 31.66
N PRO A 387 -6.00 -5.35 32.77
CA PRO A 387 -4.72 -4.64 32.83
C PRO A 387 -3.53 -5.61 32.69
N PRO A 388 -2.44 -5.22 32.00
CA PRO A 388 -1.24 -6.03 31.90
C PRO A 388 -0.71 -6.39 33.29
N ARG A 389 -0.41 -7.66 33.50
CA ARG A 389 0.21 -8.23 34.68
C ARG A 389 1.73 -8.04 34.64
N LEU A 390 2.33 -8.14 35.82
CA LEU A 390 3.78 -8.13 35.96
C LEU A 390 4.37 -9.34 35.23
N GLY A 391 5.29 -9.09 34.31
CA GLY A 391 5.89 -10.13 33.46
C GLY A 391 5.08 -10.44 32.20
N ASP A 392 4.17 -9.54 31.77
CA ASP A 392 3.52 -9.62 30.46
C ASP A 392 4.42 -9.03 29.36
N PRO A 393 4.37 -9.56 28.12
CA PRO A 393 5.28 -9.14 27.08
C PRO A 393 5.03 -7.68 26.68
N ARG A 394 6.09 -6.86 26.67
CA ARG A 394 5.96 -5.45 26.30
C ARG A 394 6.26 -5.22 24.83
N TYR A 395 5.32 -4.57 24.17
CA TYR A 395 5.54 -3.93 22.88
C TYR A 395 6.68 -2.92 22.98
N THR A 396 7.73 -3.10 22.20
CA THR A 396 8.85 -2.14 22.13
C THR A 396 9.28 -1.94 20.68
N GLU A 397 9.35 -0.68 20.26
CA GLU A 397 9.89 -0.31 18.95
C GLU A 397 11.33 0.13 19.13
N PHE A 398 12.27 -0.76 18.82
CA PHE A 398 13.70 -0.46 18.87
C PHE A 398 14.13 0.47 17.75
N HIS A 399 13.64 0.26 16.53
CA HIS A 399 13.90 1.13 15.39
C HIS A 399 12.61 1.36 14.61
N LYS A 400 12.31 2.61 14.24
CA LYS A 400 11.30 2.89 13.21
C LYS A 400 12.00 3.36 11.95
N LEU A 401 11.56 2.81 10.83
CA LEU A 401 12.22 2.95 9.54
C LEU A 401 11.36 3.82 8.63
N ALA A 402 11.99 4.79 7.97
CA ALA A 402 11.34 5.68 7.03
C ALA A 402 12.26 5.93 5.83
N PRO A 403 12.20 5.09 4.78
CA PRO A 403 12.93 5.32 3.54
C PRO A 403 12.49 6.65 2.94
N LEU A 404 13.46 7.54 2.71
CA LEU A 404 13.22 8.85 2.11
C LEU A 404 13.62 8.88 0.63
N SER A 405 14.56 8.03 0.24
CA SER A 405 14.94 7.74 -1.14
C SER A 405 15.59 6.34 -1.19
N PRO A 406 15.84 5.77 -2.38
CA PRO A 406 16.57 4.51 -2.50
C PRO A 406 17.95 4.53 -1.82
N ARG A 407 18.53 5.72 -1.60
CA ARG A 407 19.85 5.89 -0.99
C ARG A 407 19.84 6.57 0.37
N LEU A 408 18.69 6.93 0.92
CA LEU A 408 18.60 7.65 2.17
C LEU A 408 17.42 7.16 3.00
N ILE A 409 17.69 6.73 4.22
CA ILE A 409 16.68 6.33 5.20
C ILE A 409 16.81 7.16 6.48
N LEU A 410 15.68 7.52 7.06
CA LEU A 410 15.60 8.08 8.40
C LEU A 410 15.24 6.97 9.38
N VAL A 411 16.04 6.85 10.44
CA VAL A 411 15.84 5.88 11.51
C VAL A 411 15.50 6.61 12.80
N LEU A 412 14.38 6.24 13.43
CA LEU A 412 14.09 6.62 14.81
C LEU A 412 14.54 5.49 15.74
N ARG A 413 15.74 5.61 16.30
CA ARG A 413 16.28 4.62 17.24
C ARG A 413 15.79 4.92 18.64
N SER A 414 15.24 3.90 19.28
CA SER A 414 14.78 3.95 20.65
C SER A 414 15.91 4.39 21.58
N ASN A 415 15.59 5.31 22.49
CA ASN A 415 16.53 5.70 23.52
C ASN A 415 16.88 4.55 24.46
N PHE A 416 16.05 3.48 24.52
CA PHE A 416 16.37 2.28 25.26
C PHE A 416 17.62 1.59 24.77
N LEU A 417 18.01 1.72 23.49
CA LEU A 417 19.22 1.09 22.97
C LEU A 417 20.50 1.87 23.29
N ARG A 418 20.40 3.04 23.92
CA ARG A 418 21.56 3.88 24.20
C ARG A 418 22.29 3.46 25.47
N ASP A 419 23.60 3.71 25.47
CA ASP A 419 24.48 3.28 26.55
C ASP A 419 24.61 4.28 27.70
N GLU A 420 23.98 5.47 27.64
CA GLU A 420 24.10 6.43 28.74
C GLU A 420 23.42 5.92 30.02
N PRO A 421 23.96 6.28 31.21
CA PRO A 421 23.49 5.74 32.50
C PRO A 421 21.98 5.88 32.74
N ILE A 422 21.38 6.99 32.29
CA ILE A 422 19.94 7.25 32.44
C ILE A 422 19.12 6.20 31.68
N TRP A 423 19.54 5.85 30.46
CA TRP A 423 18.84 4.88 29.63
C TRP A 423 19.12 3.46 30.06
N LYS A 424 20.34 3.16 30.53
CA LYS A 424 20.64 1.89 31.20
C LYS A 424 19.74 1.66 32.42
N ARG A 425 19.57 2.68 33.28
CA ARG A 425 18.68 2.60 34.44
C ARG A 425 17.21 2.41 34.04
N LYS A 426 16.72 3.17 33.06
CA LYS A 426 15.36 2.99 32.52
C LYS A 426 15.16 1.60 31.93
N ARG A 427 16.14 1.07 31.19
CA ARG A 427 16.12 -0.27 30.60
C ARG A 427 16.08 -1.34 31.69
N GLU A 428 16.86 -1.18 32.75
CA GLU A 428 16.87 -2.10 33.89
C GLU A 428 15.55 -2.09 34.65
N ILE A 429 14.97 -0.91 34.88
CA ILE A 429 13.62 -0.80 35.43
C ILE A 429 12.62 -1.48 34.50
N SER A 430 12.67 -1.25 33.19
CA SER A 430 11.74 -1.87 32.24
C SER A 430 11.85 -3.40 32.22
N ARG A 431 13.07 -3.94 32.28
CA ARG A 431 13.33 -5.39 32.32
C ARG A 431 12.66 -6.09 33.51
N GLN A 432 12.47 -5.39 34.63
CA GLN A 432 11.73 -5.94 35.78
C GLN A 432 10.26 -6.22 35.44
N PHE A 433 9.76 -5.68 34.34
CA PHE A 433 8.38 -5.81 33.88
C PHE A 433 8.23 -6.52 32.53
N ASP A 434 9.30 -7.01 31.90
CA ASP A 434 9.27 -7.66 30.58
C ASP A 434 9.11 -9.19 30.69
N ALA A 435 8.13 -9.78 29.98
CA ALA A 435 7.96 -11.25 29.92
C ALA A 435 9.08 -12.01 29.20
N GLN A 436 9.79 -11.35 28.29
CA GLN A 436 10.86 -11.94 27.50
C GLN A 436 12.20 -11.28 27.86
N PRO A 437 12.90 -11.81 28.88
CA PRO A 437 14.29 -11.49 29.09
C PRO A 437 15.08 -11.86 27.83
N GLY A 438 15.56 -10.87 27.08
CA GLY A 438 16.53 -11.09 26.00
C GLY A 438 16.04 -10.92 24.56
N ALA A 439 14.92 -10.23 24.29
CA ALA A 439 14.65 -9.77 22.92
C ALA A 439 15.79 -8.83 22.46
N VAL A 440 16.66 -9.33 21.58
CA VAL A 440 17.81 -8.58 21.03
C VAL A 440 17.34 -7.86 19.77
N SER A 441 17.71 -6.59 19.64
CA SER A 441 17.43 -5.85 18.42
C SER A 441 18.23 -6.43 17.24
N LEU A 442 17.54 -6.70 16.12
CA LEU A 442 18.17 -7.16 14.87
C LEU A 442 19.11 -6.12 14.26
N LEU A 443 18.92 -4.86 14.65
CA LEU A 443 19.66 -3.70 14.16
C LEU A 443 20.48 -3.05 15.30
N GLN A 444 20.80 -3.80 16.34
CA GLN A 444 21.56 -3.32 17.49
C GLN A 444 22.94 -2.75 17.07
N ASP A 445 23.54 -3.33 16.05
CA ASP A 445 24.86 -3.00 15.51
C ASP A 445 24.84 -1.86 14.48
N LEU A 446 23.68 -1.24 14.21
CA LEU A 446 23.62 -0.05 13.36
C LEU A 446 24.55 1.04 13.90
N PRO A 447 25.46 1.60 13.07
CA PRO A 447 26.53 2.50 13.51
C PRO A 447 26.04 3.94 13.79
N ILE A 448 24.80 4.10 14.24
CA ILE A 448 24.14 5.41 14.40
C ILE A 448 24.24 5.97 15.82
N LYS A 449 24.55 7.26 15.94
CA LYS A 449 24.63 7.98 17.21
C LYS A 449 23.58 9.09 17.29
N PRO A 450 23.19 9.52 18.51
CA PRO A 450 22.34 10.69 18.69
C PRO A 450 22.97 11.95 18.06
N PRO A 451 22.16 12.88 17.53
CA PRO A 451 22.68 14.12 16.95
C PRO A 451 23.37 14.98 18.01
N LYS A 452 24.44 15.68 17.60
CA LYS A 452 25.08 16.70 18.45
C LYS A 452 24.13 17.89 18.56
N LYS A 453 24.06 18.48 19.74
CA LYS A 453 23.11 19.55 20.06
C LYS A 453 23.87 20.83 20.32
N HIS A 454 23.43 21.92 19.72
CA HIS A 454 23.86 23.27 20.06
C HIS A 454 22.66 24.02 20.62
N TYR A 455 22.75 24.34 21.91
CA TYR A 455 21.73 25.11 22.60
C TYR A 455 22.04 26.58 22.45
N TRP A 456 21.04 27.39 22.13
CA TRP A 456 21.23 28.83 22.04
C TRP A 456 21.36 29.40 23.46
N LEU A 457 22.54 29.91 23.81
CA LEU A 457 22.85 30.44 25.14
C LEU A 457 22.94 31.97 25.12
N PRO A 458 21.88 32.70 25.55
CA PRO A 458 22.01 34.12 25.82
C PRO A 458 22.76 34.34 27.15
N GLY A 459 24.10 34.22 27.15
CA GLY A 459 24.97 34.56 28.29
C GLY A 459 25.39 33.38 29.20
N LYS A 460 26.06 33.71 30.33
CA LYS A 460 26.70 32.77 31.29
C LYS A 460 25.74 31.98 32.21
N SER A 461 24.45 31.88 31.88
CA SER A 461 23.45 31.18 32.70
C SER A 461 22.99 29.87 32.05
N LYS A 462 22.24 29.07 32.81
CA LYS A 462 21.76 27.71 32.45
C LYS A 462 21.13 27.69 31.04
N PRO A 463 21.27 26.57 30.29
CA PRO A 463 20.70 26.45 28.96
C PRO A 463 19.19 26.70 28.96
N VAL A 464 18.77 27.73 28.21
CA VAL A 464 17.38 28.00 27.88
C VAL A 464 17.10 27.23 26.60
N TYR A 465 16.19 26.27 26.65
CA TYR A 465 15.79 25.53 25.46
C TYR A 465 14.95 26.44 24.56
N THR A 466 15.21 26.41 23.26
CA THR A 466 14.43 27.21 22.28
C THR A 466 14.05 26.36 21.06
N LEU A 467 13.13 26.85 20.23
CA LEU A 467 12.76 26.19 18.98
C LEU A 467 13.85 26.32 17.90
N GLU A 468 14.78 27.24 18.13
CA GLU A 468 15.92 27.58 17.30
C GLU A 468 17.17 26.75 17.64
N ASP A 469 17.16 25.97 18.73
CA ASP A 469 18.23 25.02 19.07
C ASP A 469 18.57 24.14 17.86
N GLU A 470 19.86 23.99 17.56
CA GLU A 470 20.33 23.28 16.38
C GLU A 470 20.75 21.84 16.71
N PHE A 471 20.41 20.93 15.81
CA PHE A 471 20.76 19.52 15.84
C PHE A 471 21.61 19.19 14.63
N PHE A 472 22.85 18.79 14.88
CA PHE A 472 23.81 18.39 13.86
C PHE A 472 23.74 16.88 13.66
N PHE A 473 23.46 16.48 12.43
CA PHE A 473 23.34 15.10 11.99
C PHE A 473 24.50 14.72 11.08
N GLU A 474 24.88 13.46 11.19
CA GLU A 474 25.77 12.75 10.26
C GLU A 474 24.94 11.73 9.50
N ILE A 475 25.19 11.57 8.20
CA ILE A 475 24.63 10.52 7.35
C ILE A 475 25.58 9.31 7.44
N TYR A 476 25.13 8.26 8.12
CA TYR A 476 25.94 7.08 8.38
C TYR A 476 25.93 6.12 7.20
N LYS A 477 27.10 5.65 6.79
CA LYS A 477 27.23 4.55 5.82
C LYS A 477 26.86 3.23 6.50
N VAL A 478 25.94 2.48 5.89
CA VAL A 478 25.43 1.20 6.39
C VAL A 478 25.87 0.07 5.48
N LYS A 479 26.32 -1.04 6.07
CA LYS A 479 26.84 -2.19 5.32
C LYS A 479 25.71 -2.97 4.65
N THR A 480 26.02 -3.68 3.57
CA THR A 480 25.07 -4.49 2.81
C THR A 480 24.28 -5.47 3.67
N GLU A 481 24.89 -6.08 4.69
CA GLU A 481 24.20 -7.02 5.58
C GLU A 481 23.08 -6.32 6.37
N GLN A 482 23.35 -5.11 6.87
CA GLN A 482 22.37 -4.31 7.59
C GLN A 482 21.28 -3.78 6.65
N ILE A 483 21.62 -3.45 5.40
CA ILE A 483 20.63 -3.10 4.37
C ILE A 483 19.69 -4.28 4.10
N HIS A 484 20.21 -5.50 4.00
CA HIS A 484 19.39 -6.69 3.83
C HIS A 484 18.46 -6.94 5.03
N VAL A 485 18.90 -6.68 6.27
CA VAL A 485 18.03 -6.77 7.46
C VAL A 485 16.93 -5.70 7.40
N ILE A 486 17.29 -4.45 7.06
CA ILE A 486 16.32 -3.35 6.88
C ILE A 486 15.30 -3.71 5.81
N ASN A 487 15.73 -4.07 4.60
CA ASN A 487 14.84 -4.46 3.52
C ASN A 487 14.05 -5.73 3.88
N GLY A 488 14.63 -6.66 4.63
CA GLY A 488 13.95 -7.83 5.16
C GLY A 488 12.79 -7.48 6.09
N LEU A 489 12.95 -6.50 6.98
CA LEU A 489 11.86 -5.96 7.80
C LEU A 489 10.78 -5.30 6.94
N MET A 490 11.18 -4.54 5.91
CA MET A 490 10.23 -3.94 4.97
C MET A 490 9.43 -5.01 4.22
N LEU A 491 10.10 -6.06 3.73
CA LEU A 491 9.48 -7.20 3.06
C LEU A 491 8.61 -8.02 4.01
N GLN A 492 8.99 -8.18 5.28
CA GLN A 492 8.21 -8.91 6.27
C GLN A 492 6.85 -8.26 6.49
N GLU A 493 6.85 -6.95 6.66
CA GLU A 493 5.66 -6.16 6.99
C GLU A 493 4.85 -5.73 5.75
N SER A 494 5.34 -5.94 4.53
CA SER A 494 4.60 -5.58 3.31
C SER A 494 3.46 -6.54 3.03
N VAL A 495 2.27 -5.97 2.80
CA VAL A 495 1.03 -6.72 2.60
C VAL A 495 0.43 -6.45 1.23
N ARG A 496 0.59 -5.24 0.70
CA ARG A 496 -0.07 -4.84 -0.55
C ARG A 496 0.91 -4.63 -1.68
N SER A 497 2.05 -3.98 -1.43
CA SER A 497 2.95 -3.69 -2.54
C SER A 497 4.40 -3.47 -2.14
N ILE A 498 5.27 -3.63 -3.13
CA ILE A 498 6.72 -3.41 -3.06
C ILE A 498 7.14 -2.52 -4.23
N THR A 499 8.04 -1.59 -3.98
CA THR A 499 8.55 -0.63 -4.96
C THR A 499 10.06 -0.48 -4.84
N TRP A 500 10.76 -0.43 -5.98
CA TRP A 500 12.22 -0.41 -6.04
C TRP A 500 12.73 0.25 -7.33
N VAL A 501 14.02 0.56 -7.37
CA VAL A 501 14.70 1.22 -8.52
C VAL A 501 15.67 0.26 -9.20
N SER A 502 16.49 -0.48 -8.46
CA SER A 502 17.44 -1.46 -8.99
C SER A 502 16.91 -2.88 -8.84
N ASP A 503 16.75 -3.56 -9.96
CA ASP A 503 16.35 -4.96 -10.04
C ASP A 503 17.36 -5.85 -9.31
N GLU A 504 18.65 -5.57 -9.49
CA GLU A 504 19.75 -6.31 -8.85
C GLU A 504 19.70 -6.19 -7.33
N SER A 505 19.47 -4.97 -6.81
CA SER A 505 19.35 -4.73 -5.38
C SER A 505 18.12 -5.41 -4.77
N LEU A 506 16.97 -5.33 -5.45
CA LEU A 506 15.76 -6.04 -5.02
C LEU A 506 15.99 -7.55 -4.99
N VAL A 507 16.57 -8.13 -6.04
CA VAL A 507 16.83 -9.57 -6.14
C VAL A 507 17.73 -10.04 -4.99
N ARG A 508 18.83 -9.32 -4.70
CA ARG A 508 19.69 -9.63 -3.54
C ARG A 508 18.94 -9.52 -2.22
N SER A 509 18.12 -8.48 -2.06
CA SER A 509 17.31 -8.27 -0.85
C SER A 509 16.27 -9.39 -0.65
N LEU A 510 15.59 -9.82 -1.71
CA LEU A 510 14.64 -10.94 -1.69
C LEU A 510 15.35 -12.25 -1.35
N GLN A 511 16.50 -12.53 -1.97
CA GLN A 511 17.29 -13.72 -1.67
C GLN A 511 17.75 -13.74 -0.21
N ALA A 512 18.23 -12.60 0.31
CA ALA A 512 18.64 -12.48 1.69
C ALA A 512 17.45 -12.69 2.65
N PHE A 513 16.30 -12.05 2.38
CA PHE A 513 15.07 -12.22 3.15
C PHE A 513 14.58 -13.67 3.18
N LEU A 514 14.52 -14.33 2.01
CA LEU A 514 13.99 -15.69 1.90
C LEU A 514 14.90 -16.74 2.56
N ARG A 515 16.22 -16.47 2.65
CA ARG A 515 17.20 -17.35 3.30
C ARG A 515 17.40 -17.08 4.78
N ASN A 516 16.97 -15.93 5.28
CA ASN A 516 17.25 -15.54 6.66
C ASN A 516 16.27 -16.22 7.65
N PRO A 517 16.78 -17.00 8.63
CA PRO A 517 15.96 -17.69 9.62
C PRO A 517 15.14 -16.74 10.50
N ASP A 518 15.63 -15.52 10.78
CA ASP A 518 14.95 -14.53 11.63
C ASP A 518 13.63 -14.03 11.00
N PHE A 519 13.51 -14.13 9.67
CA PHE A 519 12.29 -13.83 8.91
C PHE A 519 11.51 -15.09 8.52
N THR A 520 11.86 -16.25 9.08
CA THR A 520 11.15 -17.50 8.82
C THR A 520 10.11 -17.70 9.91
N ILE A 521 8.85 -17.98 9.55
CA ILE A 521 7.86 -18.38 10.56
C ILE A 521 8.36 -19.68 11.18
N GLY A 522 8.50 -19.72 12.50
CA GLY A 522 8.61 -21.00 13.21
C GLY A 522 7.38 -21.85 12.88
N ILE A 523 7.55 -22.86 12.02
CA ILE A 523 6.51 -23.64 11.33
C ILE A 523 5.53 -24.39 12.27
N SER A 524 5.64 -24.25 13.59
CA SER A 524 4.89 -25.01 14.58
C SER A 524 3.40 -24.64 14.77
N LEU A 525 2.80 -23.72 14.00
CA LEU A 525 1.38 -23.33 14.16
C LEU A 525 0.59 -23.23 12.82
N PRO A 526 0.26 -24.36 12.16
CA PRO A 526 -0.50 -24.37 10.91
C PRO A 526 -2.03 -24.11 11.05
N LEU A 527 -2.53 -23.65 12.21
CA LEU A 527 -3.97 -23.60 12.50
C LEU A 527 -4.59 -22.18 12.57
N LEU A 528 -3.81 -21.11 12.42
CA LEU A 528 -4.32 -19.74 12.53
C LEU A 528 -4.51 -19.10 11.12
N PRO A 529 -5.68 -18.48 10.83
CA PRO A 529 -5.93 -17.77 9.58
C PRO A 529 -4.83 -16.76 9.20
N GLU A 530 -4.23 -16.10 10.19
CA GLU A 530 -3.16 -15.11 10.03
C GLU A 530 -1.89 -15.73 9.43
N VAL A 531 -1.60 -16.99 9.77
CA VAL A 531 -0.44 -17.73 9.25
C VAL A 531 -0.63 -18.05 7.77
N ARG A 532 -1.87 -18.32 7.31
CA ARG A 532 -2.16 -18.55 5.89
C ARG A 532 -1.88 -17.29 5.06
N SER A 533 -2.32 -16.13 5.54
CA SER A 533 -2.05 -14.85 4.89
C SER A 533 -0.55 -14.57 4.79
N PHE A 534 0.20 -14.85 5.86
CA PHE A 534 1.65 -14.69 5.83
C PHE A 534 2.33 -15.62 4.82
N ILE A 535 1.98 -16.91 4.80
CA ILE A 535 2.53 -17.88 3.85
C ILE A 535 2.23 -17.44 2.42
N ALA A 536 1.00 -17.00 2.14
CA ALA A 536 0.62 -16.48 0.83
C ALA A 536 1.47 -15.27 0.42
N LEU A 537 1.67 -14.30 1.33
CA LEU A 537 2.53 -13.14 1.06
C LEU A 537 3.99 -13.54 0.82
N ARG A 538 4.51 -14.52 1.56
CA ARG A 538 5.86 -15.05 1.32
C ARG A 538 5.96 -15.71 -0.06
N LEU A 539 4.97 -16.52 -0.45
CA LEU A 539 4.91 -17.13 -1.78
C LEU A 539 4.83 -16.08 -2.90
N GLN A 540 4.15 -14.95 -2.68
CA GLN A 540 4.16 -13.84 -3.66
C GLN A 540 5.54 -13.19 -3.77
N LYS A 541 6.29 -13.08 -2.67
CA LYS A 541 7.69 -12.57 -2.69
C LYS A 541 8.64 -13.56 -3.37
N GLU A 542 8.43 -14.86 -3.19
CA GLU A 542 9.14 -15.92 -3.95
C GLU A 542 8.78 -15.88 -5.43
N ARG A 543 7.50 -15.67 -5.76
CA ARG A 543 7.04 -15.48 -7.13
C ARG A 543 7.72 -14.27 -7.75
N LEU A 544 7.76 -13.13 -7.07
CA LEU A 544 8.47 -11.94 -7.51
C LEU A 544 9.93 -12.28 -7.84
N LEU A 545 10.65 -12.98 -6.95
CA LEU A 545 12.03 -13.41 -7.22
C LEU A 545 12.13 -14.30 -8.48
N SER A 546 11.21 -15.25 -8.66
CA SER A 546 11.20 -16.16 -9.81
C SER A 546 11.00 -15.46 -11.17
N LEU A 547 10.49 -14.22 -11.17
CA LEU A 547 10.35 -13.43 -12.40
C LEU A 547 11.70 -13.06 -13.01
N TRP A 548 12.79 -13.05 -12.23
CA TRP A 548 14.16 -12.75 -12.72
C TRP A 548 14.94 -13.96 -13.22
N ASP A 549 14.55 -15.19 -12.86
CA ASP A 549 15.17 -16.40 -13.39
C ASP A 549 14.82 -16.62 -14.88
N LYS A 550 13.73 -16.00 -15.32
CA LYS A 550 13.37 -15.90 -16.74
C LYS A 550 13.98 -14.60 -17.25
N ARG A 551 14.58 -14.60 -18.45
CA ARG A 551 14.98 -13.36 -19.14
C ARG A 551 13.74 -12.51 -19.33
N TYR A 552 13.46 -11.63 -18.36
CA TYR A 552 12.60 -10.49 -18.59
C TYR A 552 13.22 -9.75 -19.77
N PRO A 553 12.43 -9.19 -20.70
CA PRO A 553 12.94 -8.15 -21.56
C PRO A 553 13.25 -6.95 -20.66
N THR A 554 14.36 -7.02 -19.95
CA THR A 554 14.99 -5.84 -19.35
C THR A 554 15.14 -4.89 -20.50
N GLU A 555 14.49 -3.74 -20.40
CA GLU A 555 14.82 -2.57 -21.19
C GLU A 555 16.28 -2.23 -20.88
N GLY A 556 17.20 -2.94 -21.54
CA GLY A 556 18.59 -2.50 -21.63
C GLY A 556 18.52 -1.08 -22.12
N LYS A 557 19.06 -0.14 -21.33
CA LYS A 557 19.10 1.31 -21.55
C LYS A 557 19.13 1.63 -23.05
N LYS A 558 17.96 1.80 -23.65
CA LYS A 558 17.86 2.17 -25.06
C LYS A 558 18.24 3.63 -25.17
N PRO A 559 18.87 4.05 -26.27
CA PRO A 559 19.14 5.46 -26.52
C PRO A 559 17.84 6.26 -26.38
N LEU A 560 17.90 7.42 -25.71
CA LEU A 560 16.76 8.32 -25.51
C LEU A 560 16.02 8.65 -26.82
N GLU A 561 16.74 8.61 -27.95
CA GLU A 561 16.23 8.80 -29.30
C GLU A 561 15.21 7.74 -29.73
N GLU A 562 15.40 6.46 -29.37
CA GLU A 562 14.41 5.42 -29.67
C GLU A 562 13.11 5.63 -28.87
N PHE A 563 13.21 6.08 -27.62
CA PHE A 563 12.05 6.41 -26.79
C PHE A 563 11.30 7.63 -27.32
N ASN A 564 12.02 8.68 -27.74
CA ASN A 564 11.41 9.87 -28.34
C ASN A 564 10.68 9.53 -29.63
N LYS A 565 11.28 8.72 -30.50
CA LYS A 565 10.63 8.24 -31.73
C LYS A 565 9.38 7.43 -31.41
N MET A 566 9.46 6.51 -30.46
CA MET A 566 8.31 5.71 -30.02
C MET A 566 7.18 6.59 -29.46
N ARG A 567 7.53 7.64 -28.72
CA ARG A 567 6.58 8.62 -28.20
C ARG A 567 5.91 9.41 -29.33
N GLU A 568 6.66 9.85 -30.33
CA GLU A 568 6.11 10.54 -31.51
C GLU A 568 5.19 9.61 -32.31
N ASP A 569 5.62 8.37 -32.57
CA ASP A 569 4.85 7.37 -33.31
C ASP A 569 3.54 7.04 -32.58
N MET A 570 3.58 6.86 -31.25
CA MET A 570 2.40 6.60 -30.43
C MET A 570 1.49 7.81 -30.29
N GLY A 571 2.04 9.02 -30.19
CA GLY A 571 1.26 10.25 -30.11
C GLY A 571 0.52 10.56 -31.40
N ASN A 572 1.12 10.27 -32.55
CA ASN A 572 0.54 10.53 -33.87
C ASN A 572 -0.45 9.44 -34.31
N ASN A 573 -0.31 8.22 -33.79
CA ASN A 573 -1.18 7.11 -34.17
C ASN A 573 -2.45 7.06 -33.31
N LYS A 574 -3.60 7.33 -33.94
CA LYS A 574 -4.93 7.27 -33.30
C LYS A 574 -5.19 5.95 -32.58
N ASN A 575 -4.61 4.84 -33.05
CA ASN A 575 -4.80 3.51 -32.47
C ASN A 575 -4.18 3.40 -31.07
N PHE A 576 -3.09 4.13 -30.80
CA PHE A 576 -2.44 4.12 -29.49
C PHE A 576 -3.03 5.14 -28.51
N GLN A 577 -3.91 6.06 -28.95
CA GLN A 577 -4.55 6.99 -28.03
C GLN A 577 -5.37 6.28 -26.95
N LEU A 578 -6.01 5.16 -27.28
CA LEU A 578 -6.77 4.37 -26.31
C LEU A 578 -5.86 3.62 -25.34
N TYR A 579 -4.75 3.07 -25.83
CA TYR A 579 -3.71 2.52 -24.97
C TYR A 579 -3.18 3.59 -23.99
N CYS A 580 -2.90 4.80 -24.46
CA CYS A 580 -2.49 5.91 -23.61
C CYS A 580 -3.58 6.35 -22.61
N LYS A 581 -4.84 6.34 -23.04
CA LYS A 581 -6.00 6.61 -22.17
C LYS A 581 -6.13 5.58 -21.04
N LEU A 582 -5.75 4.33 -21.30
CA LEU A 582 -5.65 3.27 -20.29
C LEU A 582 -4.40 3.40 -19.39
N GLY A 583 -3.70 4.54 -19.38
CA GLY A 583 -2.49 4.77 -18.61
C GLY A 583 -1.23 4.16 -19.24
N GLY A 584 -1.32 3.71 -20.49
CA GLY A 584 -0.15 3.29 -21.26
C GLY A 584 0.75 4.47 -21.59
N GLU A 585 2.05 4.24 -21.55
CA GLU A 585 3.05 5.22 -21.96
C GLU A 585 4.04 4.53 -22.92
N PRO A 586 4.79 5.29 -23.73
CA PRO A 586 5.84 4.73 -24.58
C PRO A 586 6.85 3.89 -23.80
N GLU A 587 7.17 4.30 -22.58
CA GLU A 587 8.07 3.59 -21.66
C GLU A 587 7.50 2.25 -21.17
N LEU A 588 6.17 2.06 -21.25
CA LEU A 588 5.51 0.82 -20.83
C LEU A 588 5.17 -0.10 -21.99
N PHE A 589 5.21 0.41 -23.23
CA PHE A 589 4.67 -0.29 -24.40
C PHE A 589 5.31 -1.66 -24.63
N ARG A 590 6.63 -1.75 -24.53
CA ARG A 590 7.34 -3.03 -24.72
C ARG A 590 7.00 -4.03 -23.62
N TYR A 591 6.93 -3.55 -22.38
CA TYR A 591 6.53 -4.35 -21.25
C TYR A 591 5.13 -4.92 -21.45
N ASP A 592 4.16 -4.05 -21.74
CA ASP A 592 2.77 -4.41 -21.90
C ASP A 592 2.55 -5.34 -23.11
N SER A 593 3.24 -5.07 -24.22
CA SER A 593 3.23 -5.92 -25.42
C SER A 593 3.79 -7.32 -25.15
N ASN A 594 4.87 -7.42 -24.37
CA ASN A 594 5.40 -8.71 -23.96
C ASN A 594 4.46 -9.45 -23.01
N GLN A 595 3.88 -8.78 -22.01
CA GLN A 595 2.89 -9.39 -21.12
C GLN A 595 1.66 -9.89 -21.90
N ALA A 596 1.15 -9.08 -22.83
CA ALA A 596 0.06 -9.48 -23.71
C ALA A 596 0.40 -10.72 -24.56
N THR A 597 1.64 -10.80 -25.05
CA THR A 597 2.14 -11.98 -25.78
C THR A 597 2.19 -13.21 -24.89
N LEU A 598 2.67 -13.08 -23.64
CA LEU A 598 2.64 -14.17 -22.65
C LEU A 598 1.23 -14.62 -22.33
N LEU A 599 0.25 -13.70 -22.27
CA LEU A 599 -1.16 -14.05 -22.09
C LEU A 599 -1.72 -14.82 -23.30
N ILE A 600 -1.29 -14.51 -24.53
CA ILE A 600 -1.66 -15.28 -25.72
C ILE A 600 -1.08 -16.70 -25.67
N GLN A 601 0.20 -16.82 -25.30
CA GLN A 601 0.87 -18.11 -25.16
C GLN A 601 0.23 -18.96 -24.05
N PHE A 602 -0.02 -18.36 -22.89
CA PHE A 602 -0.71 -19.02 -21.77
C PHE A 602 -2.08 -19.54 -22.19
N ARG A 603 -2.87 -18.71 -22.86
CA ARG A 603 -4.18 -19.11 -23.36
C ARG A 603 -4.09 -20.23 -24.40
N SER A 604 -3.14 -20.14 -25.33
CA SER A 604 -2.93 -21.18 -26.35
C SER A 604 -2.56 -22.51 -25.70
N LEU A 605 -1.65 -22.47 -24.71
CA LEU A 605 -1.28 -23.63 -23.91
C LEU A 605 -2.50 -24.26 -23.22
N ILE A 606 -3.35 -23.45 -22.59
CA ILE A 606 -4.58 -23.93 -21.96
C ILE A 606 -5.49 -24.58 -23.01
N ASN A 607 -5.68 -23.94 -24.16
CA ASN A 607 -6.52 -24.46 -25.24
C ASN A 607 -6.00 -25.81 -25.79
N ASP A 608 -4.68 -25.99 -25.86
CA ASP A 608 -4.05 -27.23 -26.33
C ASP A 608 -4.12 -28.38 -25.31
N HIS A 609 -4.27 -28.08 -24.01
CA HIS A 609 -4.24 -29.07 -22.93
C HIS A 609 -5.62 -29.37 -22.31
N CYS A 610 -6.63 -28.53 -22.56
CA CYS A 610 -7.99 -28.83 -22.16
C CYS A 610 -8.61 -29.82 -23.14
N GLY A 611 -8.92 -31.04 -22.68
CA GLY A 611 -9.64 -32.03 -23.47
C GLY A 611 -11.00 -31.53 -23.95
N LEU A 612 -11.58 -32.20 -24.95
CA LEU A 612 -12.88 -31.89 -25.57
C LEU A 612 -14.10 -32.07 -24.62
N GLU A 613 -13.89 -32.31 -23.33
CA GLU A 613 -14.98 -32.47 -22.38
C GLU A 613 -15.52 -31.09 -21.98
N ASP A 614 -16.71 -30.75 -22.52
CA ASP A 614 -17.32 -29.42 -22.47
C ASP A 614 -17.38 -28.82 -21.04
N SER A 615 -17.70 -29.64 -20.02
CA SER A 615 -17.87 -29.14 -18.64
C SER A 615 -16.57 -28.73 -17.95
N TRP A 616 -15.46 -29.44 -18.23
CA TRP A 616 -14.14 -29.08 -17.69
C TRP A 616 -13.56 -27.89 -18.44
N TRP A 617 -13.74 -27.86 -19.76
CA TRP A 617 -13.26 -26.78 -20.61
C TRP A 617 -13.82 -25.43 -20.16
N SER A 618 -15.12 -25.31 -19.91
CA SER A 618 -15.71 -24.06 -19.43
C SER A 618 -15.19 -23.65 -18.05
N LYS A 619 -14.87 -24.59 -17.15
CA LYS A 619 -14.28 -24.28 -15.83
C LYS A 619 -12.86 -23.72 -15.95
N VAL A 620 -12.01 -24.36 -16.76
CA VAL A 620 -10.65 -23.87 -17.00
C VAL A 620 -10.71 -22.53 -17.73
N HIS A 621 -11.67 -22.35 -18.62
CA HIS A 621 -11.86 -21.10 -19.33
C HIS A 621 -12.24 -19.94 -18.38
N ARG A 622 -13.20 -20.17 -17.47
CA ARG A 622 -13.55 -19.23 -16.39
C ARG A 622 -12.34 -18.87 -15.52
N ALA A 623 -11.56 -19.87 -15.10
CA ALA A 623 -10.34 -19.64 -14.33
C ALA A 623 -9.30 -18.83 -15.11
N THR A 624 -9.15 -19.10 -16.40
CA THR A 624 -8.23 -18.41 -17.30
C THR A 624 -8.61 -16.95 -17.46
N ILE A 625 -9.89 -16.65 -17.70
CA ILE A 625 -10.38 -15.27 -17.80
C ILE A 625 -10.26 -14.54 -16.47
N LYS A 626 -10.60 -15.21 -15.37
CA LYS A 626 -10.40 -14.64 -14.02
C LYS A 626 -8.93 -14.26 -13.80
N PHE A 627 -8.01 -15.16 -14.10
CA PHE A 627 -6.57 -14.90 -14.03
C PHE A 627 -6.15 -13.75 -14.95
N MET A 628 -6.54 -13.76 -16.22
CA MET A 628 -6.17 -12.70 -17.16
C MET A 628 -6.78 -11.35 -16.78
N SER A 629 -7.95 -11.34 -16.13
CA SER A 629 -8.60 -10.11 -15.68
C SER A 629 -7.86 -9.40 -14.53
N THR A 630 -6.90 -10.07 -13.88
CA THR A 630 -6.06 -9.43 -12.86
C THR A 630 -4.97 -8.54 -13.46
N PHE A 631 -4.72 -8.63 -14.77
CA PHE A 631 -3.73 -7.80 -15.45
C PHE A 631 -4.29 -6.40 -15.75
N HIS A 632 -3.39 -5.43 -15.92
CA HIS A 632 -3.76 -4.06 -16.23
C HIS A 632 -4.60 -3.95 -17.51
N PRO A 633 -5.69 -3.15 -17.54
CA PRO A 633 -6.55 -3.01 -18.72
C PRO A 633 -5.79 -2.69 -20.01
N ARG A 634 -4.71 -1.90 -19.94
CA ARG A 634 -3.82 -1.65 -21.08
C ARG A 634 -3.11 -2.90 -21.63
N ILE A 635 -2.66 -3.81 -20.75
CA ILE A 635 -2.08 -5.11 -21.13
C ILE A 635 -3.18 -5.99 -21.74
N VAL A 636 -4.35 -6.03 -21.10
CA VAL A 636 -5.49 -6.83 -21.56
C VAL A 636 -6.04 -6.32 -22.89
N TRP A 637 -6.12 -5.01 -23.08
CA TRP A 637 -6.48 -4.37 -24.34
C TRP A 637 -5.51 -4.78 -25.44
N PHE A 638 -4.20 -4.70 -25.17
CA PHE A 638 -3.19 -5.11 -26.14
C PHE A 638 -3.25 -6.62 -26.44
N HIS A 639 -3.47 -7.45 -25.41
CA HIS A 639 -3.71 -8.89 -25.56
C HIS A 639 -4.90 -9.17 -26.48
N VAL A 640 -6.03 -8.51 -26.26
CA VAL A 640 -7.24 -8.67 -27.08
C VAL A 640 -6.98 -8.23 -28.53
N LYS A 641 -6.32 -7.08 -28.73
CA LYS A 641 -5.96 -6.59 -30.07
C LYS A 641 -5.11 -7.60 -30.83
N MET A 642 -4.06 -8.10 -30.18
CA MET A 642 -3.18 -9.14 -30.74
C MET A 642 -3.91 -10.47 -30.95
N TRP A 643 -4.87 -10.80 -30.09
CA TRP A 643 -5.71 -11.97 -30.26
C TRP A 643 -6.63 -11.84 -31.50
N LYS A 644 -7.22 -10.67 -31.76
CA LYS A 644 -7.99 -10.42 -33.00
C LYS A 644 -7.12 -10.59 -34.25
N VAL A 645 -5.88 -10.10 -34.22
CA VAL A 645 -4.90 -10.33 -35.30
C VAL A 645 -4.71 -11.83 -35.53
N ALA A 646 -4.40 -12.59 -34.47
CA ALA A 646 -4.20 -14.03 -34.56
C ALA A 646 -5.45 -14.77 -35.08
N ALA A 647 -6.64 -14.42 -34.57
CA ALA A 647 -7.91 -15.01 -34.99
C ALA A 647 -8.19 -14.75 -36.48
N ASN A 648 -7.95 -13.53 -36.97
CA ASN A 648 -8.13 -13.19 -38.39
C ASN A 648 -7.10 -13.91 -39.28
N ARG A 649 -5.86 -14.07 -38.81
CA ARG A 649 -4.84 -14.84 -39.54
C ARG A 649 -5.22 -16.31 -39.67
N ASN A 650 -5.67 -16.92 -38.58
CA ASN A 650 -6.19 -18.29 -38.59
C ASN A 650 -7.38 -18.44 -39.55
N ARG A 651 -8.30 -17.46 -39.56
CA ARG A 651 -9.42 -17.42 -40.50
C ARG A 651 -8.98 -17.37 -41.97
N ARG A 652 -7.90 -16.65 -42.27
CA ARG A 652 -7.30 -16.57 -43.62
C ARG A 652 -6.43 -17.78 -43.97
N GLY A 653 -6.32 -18.78 -43.09
CA GLY A 653 -5.44 -19.94 -43.28
C GLY A 653 -3.95 -19.59 -43.18
N LEU A 654 -3.61 -18.46 -42.54
CA LEU A 654 -2.26 -17.93 -42.41
C LEU A 654 -1.68 -18.14 -40.99
N GLY A 655 -2.20 -19.10 -40.22
CA GLY A 655 -1.79 -19.34 -38.84
C GLY A 655 -0.30 -19.65 -38.69
N ASP A 656 0.24 -20.47 -39.62
CA ASP A 656 1.64 -20.91 -39.60
C ASP A 656 2.59 -19.98 -40.38
N SER A 657 2.05 -19.00 -41.10
CA SER A 657 2.86 -18.03 -41.87
C SER A 657 3.56 -17.02 -40.94
N PRO A 658 4.60 -16.30 -41.40
CA PRO A 658 5.11 -15.12 -40.69
C PRO A 658 4.06 -14.00 -40.61
N VAL A 659 4.05 -13.21 -39.51
CA VAL A 659 3.20 -12.01 -39.41
C VAL A 659 3.67 -10.98 -40.43
N THR A 660 2.75 -10.39 -41.19
CA THR A 660 3.04 -9.28 -42.13
C THR A 660 2.56 -7.94 -41.58
N GLU A 661 3.09 -6.82 -42.08
CA GLU A 661 2.61 -5.47 -41.70
C GLU A 661 1.10 -5.30 -41.93
N ALA A 662 0.57 -5.89 -43.02
CA ALA A 662 -0.87 -5.86 -43.33
C ALA A 662 -1.73 -6.61 -42.30
N ASP A 663 -1.15 -7.52 -41.51
CA ASP A 663 -1.88 -8.17 -40.41
C ASP A 663 -2.09 -7.22 -39.22
N TYR A 664 -1.24 -6.20 -39.08
CA TYR A 664 -1.37 -5.20 -38.03
C TYR A 664 -2.39 -4.11 -38.35
N ASP A 665 -2.92 -4.02 -39.58
CA ASP A 665 -4.03 -3.13 -39.92
C ASP A 665 -5.28 -3.43 -39.07
N ILE A 666 -5.44 -4.67 -38.60
CA ILE A 666 -6.51 -5.09 -37.68
C ILE A 666 -6.40 -4.38 -36.32
N LEU A 667 -5.20 -3.96 -35.91
CA LEU A 667 -5.04 -3.16 -34.69
C LEU A 667 -5.77 -1.80 -34.80
N ALA A 668 -5.98 -1.31 -36.03
CA ALA A 668 -6.75 -0.10 -36.30
C ALA A 668 -8.27 -0.33 -36.31
N GLU A 669 -8.73 -1.58 -36.39
CA GLU A 669 -10.15 -1.90 -36.36
C GLU A 669 -10.72 -1.67 -34.96
N SER A 670 -11.73 -0.80 -34.89
CA SER A 670 -12.48 -0.54 -33.67
C SER A 670 -13.14 -1.82 -33.16
N GLY A 671 -13.01 -2.10 -31.86
CA GLY A 671 -13.64 -3.24 -31.21
C GLY A 671 -14.28 -2.89 -29.86
N PRO A 672 -14.96 -3.84 -29.22
CA PRO A 672 -15.53 -3.61 -27.89
C PRO A 672 -14.48 -3.18 -26.86
N GLU A 673 -13.24 -3.66 -26.99
CA GLU A 673 -12.11 -3.26 -26.15
C GLU A 673 -11.84 -1.74 -26.20
N ASP A 674 -12.11 -1.10 -27.33
CA ASP A 674 -11.93 0.34 -27.52
C ASP A 674 -13.07 1.15 -26.90
N VAL A 675 -14.29 0.62 -26.96
CA VAL A 675 -15.45 1.19 -26.28
C VAL A 675 -15.23 1.15 -24.76
N ILE A 676 -14.71 0.03 -24.25
CA ILE A 676 -14.40 -0.14 -22.82
C ILE A 676 -13.23 0.77 -22.40
N ALA A 677 -12.19 0.88 -23.23
CA ALA A 677 -11.09 1.81 -22.97
C ALA A 677 -11.57 3.26 -22.86
N ASN A 678 -12.62 3.62 -23.61
CA ASN A 678 -13.22 4.94 -23.50
C ASN A 678 -13.97 5.21 -22.19
N LEU A 679 -14.33 4.15 -21.45
CA LEU A 679 -15.03 4.19 -20.17
C LEU A 679 -14.10 4.05 -18.95
N VAL A 680 -12.77 4.13 -19.15
CA VAL A 680 -11.74 3.94 -18.09
C VAL A 680 -11.95 4.83 -16.85
N ASP A 681 -12.49 6.03 -17.04
CA ASP A 681 -12.70 6.99 -15.94
C ASP A 681 -13.92 6.65 -15.05
N PHE A 682 -14.74 5.65 -15.44
CA PHE A 682 -16.02 5.33 -14.79
C PHE A 682 -16.09 3.92 -14.23
N LEU A 683 -15.36 2.98 -14.81
CA LEU A 683 -15.39 1.60 -14.42
C LEU A 683 -14.15 1.26 -13.58
N PRO A 684 -14.30 0.46 -12.51
CA PRO A 684 -13.16 0.02 -11.73
C PRO A 684 -12.23 -0.84 -12.58
N PHE A 685 -10.95 -0.76 -12.27
CA PHE A 685 -9.86 -1.44 -12.97
C PHE A 685 -10.13 -2.92 -13.26
N SER A 686 -10.49 -3.68 -12.23
CA SER A 686 -10.73 -5.12 -12.34
C SER A 686 -11.90 -5.44 -13.27
N LEU A 687 -12.88 -4.54 -13.34
CA LEU A 687 -14.03 -4.69 -14.23
C LEU A 687 -13.67 -4.38 -15.68
N LEU A 688 -12.82 -3.38 -15.95
CA LEU A 688 -12.38 -3.04 -17.31
C LEU A 688 -11.71 -4.24 -18.00
N SER A 689 -10.70 -4.83 -17.37
CA SER A 689 -9.98 -5.99 -17.91
C SER A 689 -10.90 -7.17 -18.18
N ARG A 690 -11.79 -7.47 -17.22
CA ARG A 690 -12.78 -8.54 -17.37
C ARG A 690 -13.72 -8.26 -18.55
N LEU A 691 -14.29 -7.07 -18.64
CA LEU A 691 -15.21 -6.69 -19.71
C LEU A 691 -14.53 -6.75 -21.08
N MET A 692 -13.27 -6.34 -21.19
CA MET A 692 -12.52 -6.41 -22.45
C MET A 692 -12.36 -7.86 -22.91
N LEU A 693 -11.97 -8.76 -22.00
CA LEU A 693 -11.84 -10.19 -22.31
C LEU A 693 -13.19 -10.78 -22.72
N GLU A 694 -14.23 -10.56 -21.92
CA GLU A 694 -15.56 -11.12 -22.13
C GLU A 694 -16.18 -10.65 -23.46
N THR A 695 -16.22 -9.34 -23.70
CA THR A 695 -16.88 -8.79 -24.90
C THR A 695 -16.17 -9.16 -26.19
N SER A 696 -14.84 -9.10 -26.17
CA SER A 696 -14.03 -9.46 -27.34
C SER A 696 -14.13 -10.95 -27.62
N TRP A 697 -14.21 -11.76 -26.56
CA TRP A 697 -14.43 -13.19 -26.69
C TRP A 697 -15.79 -13.52 -27.30
N LYS A 698 -16.87 -12.95 -26.76
CA LYS A 698 -18.21 -13.06 -27.32
C LYS A 698 -18.23 -12.63 -28.78
N GLY A 699 -17.58 -11.51 -29.12
CA GLY A 699 -17.48 -11.01 -30.49
C GLY A 699 -16.79 -12.00 -31.44
N ILE A 700 -15.64 -12.55 -31.05
CA ILE A 700 -14.90 -13.53 -31.86
C ILE A 700 -15.69 -14.83 -32.02
N HIS A 701 -16.32 -15.35 -30.96
CA HIS A 701 -17.15 -16.55 -31.04
C HIS A 701 -18.36 -16.35 -31.96
N LYS A 702 -19.02 -15.19 -31.87
CA LYS A 702 -20.16 -14.85 -32.75
C LYS A 702 -19.76 -14.79 -34.21
N LEU A 703 -18.63 -14.14 -34.50
CA LEU A 703 -18.10 -14.03 -35.85
C LEU A 703 -17.78 -15.42 -36.43
N ASN A 704 -17.03 -16.24 -35.68
CA ASN A 704 -16.68 -17.60 -36.09
C ASN A 704 -17.92 -18.49 -36.29
N GLY A 705 -18.89 -18.40 -35.38
CA GLY A 705 -20.15 -19.14 -35.48
C GLY A 705 -20.95 -18.76 -36.71
N ARG A 706 -21.12 -17.45 -36.96
CA ARG A 706 -21.83 -16.93 -38.13
C ARG A 706 -21.15 -17.32 -39.44
N GLU A 707 -19.83 -17.19 -39.54
CA GLU A 707 -19.08 -17.59 -40.74
C GLU A 707 -19.23 -19.08 -41.01
N LYS A 708 -19.03 -19.94 -40.00
CA LYS A 708 -19.19 -21.40 -40.14
C LYS A 708 -20.58 -21.78 -40.65
N LEU A 709 -21.63 -21.17 -40.11
CA LEU A 709 -23.02 -21.43 -40.52
C LEU A 709 -23.32 -20.88 -41.92
N THR A 710 -22.72 -19.75 -42.29
CA THR A 710 -22.83 -19.15 -43.63
C THR A 710 -22.17 -20.04 -44.68
N THR A 711 -20.97 -20.57 -44.40
CA THR A 711 -20.29 -21.55 -45.26
C THR A 711 -21.11 -22.83 -45.43
N GLN A 712 -21.84 -23.23 -44.38
CA GLN A 712 -22.77 -24.36 -44.41
C GLN A 712 -24.11 -24.07 -45.11
N ARG A 713 -24.33 -22.84 -45.60
CA ARG A 713 -25.57 -22.39 -46.26
C ARG A 713 -26.83 -22.64 -45.42
N VAL A 714 -26.71 -22.46 -44.11
CA VAL A 714 -27.81 -22.61 -43.16
C VAL A 714 -28.87 -21.52 -43.41
N SER A 715 -30.16 -21.85 -43.31
CA SER A 715 -31.25 -20.87 -43.45
C SER A 715 -31.15 -19.77 -42.38
N GLY A 716 -31.67 -18.58 -42.67
CA GLY A 716 -31.63 -17.44 -41.73
C GLY A 716 -32.22 -17.77 -40.35
N GLU A 717 -33.33 -18.51 -40.30
CA GLU A 717 -33.97 -18.92 -39.04
C GLU A 717 -33.10 -19.88 -38.21
N LYS A 718 -32.45 -20.85 -38.87
CA LYS A 718 -31.56 -21.79 -38.21
C LYS A 718 -30.24 -21.14 -37.79
N LEU A 719 -29.76 -20.15 -38.56
CA LEU A 719 -28.64 -19.30 -38.18
C LEU A 719 -28.95 -18.56 -36.87
N GLU A 720 -30.08 -17.85 -36.81
CA GLU A 720 -30.49 -17.08 -35.61
C GLU A 720 -30.71 -18.00 -34.39
N THR A 721 -31.39 -19.13 -34.56
CA THR A 721 -31.57 -20.12 -33.48
C THR A 721 -30.22 -20.61 -32.93
N THR A 722 -29.26 -20.88 -33.83
CA THR A 722 -27.93 -21.33 -33.41
C THR A 722 -27.14 -20.22 -32.72
N MET A 723 -27.31 -18.97 -33.16
CA MET A 723 -26.70 -17.79 -32.52
C MET A 723 -27.26 -17.57 -31.11
N VAL A 724 -28.57 -17.77 -30.90
CA VAL A 724 -29.18 -17.71 -29.57
C VAL A 724 -28.63 -18.81 -28.67
N CYS A 725 -28.49 -20.05 -29.16
CA CYS A 725 -27.85 -21.13 -28.39
C CYS A 725 -26.39 -20.79 -28.03
N LEU A 726 -25.63 -20.19 -28.97
CA LEU A 726 -24.27 -19.74 -28.68
C LEU A 726 -24.25 -18.65 -27.59
N ASP A 727 -25.17 -17.69 -27.64
CA ASP A 727 -25.30 -16.66 -26.62
C ASP A 727 -25.69 -17.22 -25.25
N MET A 728 -26.53 -18.24 -25.21
CA MET A 728 -26.85 -18.95 -23.98
C MET A 728 -25.63 -19.67 -23.39
N ASN A 729 -24.83 -20.34 -24.22
CA ASN A 729 -23.61 -21.01 -23.77
C ASN A 729 -22.62 -19.98 -23.22
N LEU A 730 -22.43 -18.86 -23.92
CA LEU A 730 -21.60 -17.75 -23.44
C LEU A 730 -22.16 -17.16 -22.12
N MET A 731 -23.48 -17.05 -21.96
CA MET A 731 -24.07 -16.63 -20.69
C MET A 731 -23.77 -17.61 -19.54
N SER A 732 -23.72 -18.91 -19.80
CA SER A 732 -23.34 -19.91 -18.78
C SER A 732 -21.87 -19.77 -18.36
N GLU A 733 -21.00 -19.35 -19.29
CA GLU A 733 -19.56 -19.17 -19.04
C GLU A 733 -19.24 -17.87 -18.32
N PHE A 734 -19.91 -16.78 -18.69
CA PHE A 734 -19.59 -15.43 -18.21
C PHE A 734 -20.55 -14.92 -17.12
N GLY A 735 -21.69 -15.58 -16.96
CA GLY A 735 -22.75 -15.18 -16.05
C GLY A 735 -23.87 -14.38 -16.71
N CYS A 736 -24.84 -13.99 -15.88
CA CYS A 736 -26.08 -13.30 -16.25
C CYS A 736 -26.19 -11.99 -15.46
N LEU A 737 -26.96 -11.02 -16.00
CA LEU A 737 -27.30 -9.77 -15.34
C LEU A 737 -28.40 -9.90 -14.26
N VAL A 738 -28.53 -11.07 -13.61
CA VAL A 738 -29.44 -11.22 -12.46
C VAL A 738 -28.74 -10.68 -11.22
N GLY A 739 -28.88 -9.36 -11.05
CA GLY A 739 -28.23 -8.53 -10.02
C GLY A 739 -28.57 -7.04 -10.22
N THR A 740 -29.86 -6.73 -10.39
CA THR A 740 -30.43 -5.36 -10.41
C THR A 740 -30.12 -4.61 -9.08
N PRO A 741 -30.37 -3.28 -8.97
CA PRO A 741 -29.82 -2.35 -7.95
C PRO A 741 -29.97 -2.65 -6.45
N TYR A 742 -30.45 -3.83 -6.06
CA TYR A 742 -30.68 -4.23 -4.67
C TYR A 742 -29.66 -5.23 -4.11
N HIS A 743 -28.74 -5.81 -4.89
CA HIS A 743 -27.68 -6.68 -4.38
C HIS A 743 -26.32 -6.29 -4.97
N PHE A 744 -25.54 -5.54 -4.18
CA PHE A 744 -24.15 -5.20 -4.45
C PHE A 744 -23.16 -6.30 -4.03
N GLU A 745 -23.62 -7.49 -3.61
CA GLU A 745 -22.69 -8.57 -3.33
C GLU A 745 -22.18 -9.16 -4.65
N PRO A 746 -20.86 -9.08 -4.92
CA PRO A 746 -20.28 -9.55 -6.16
C PRO A 746 -20.33 -11.08 -6.17
N VAL A 747 -21.36 -11.64 -6.82
CA VAL A 747 -21.33 -13.05 -7.18
C VAL A 747 -20.23 -13.21 -8.23
N ASP A 748 -19.13 -13.86 -7.86
CA ASP A 748 -18.02 -14.14 -8.77
C ASP A 748 -18.43 -15.22 -9.77
N PHE A 749 -19.08 -14.82 -10.87
CA PHE A 749 -19.49 -15.72 -11.95
C PHE A 749 -18.31 -16.43 -12.63
N CYS A 750 -17.08 -15.93 -12.44
CA CYS A 750 -15.88 -16.58 -12.93
C CYS A 750 -15.29 -17.58 -11.92
N ASP A 751 -16.02 -17.93 -10.84
CA ASP A 751 -15.62 -19.03 -9.96
C ASP A 751 -15.63 -20.35 -10.76
N PRO A 752 -14.45 -20.96 -11.00
CA PRO A 752 -14.36 -22.21 -11.75
C PRO A 752 -15.03 -23.38 -11.01
N PHE A 753 -15.32 -23.24 -9.71
CA PHE A 753 -15.94 -24.27 -8.88
C PHE A 753 -17.46 -24.18 -8.83
N ARG A 754 -18.06 -23.18 -9.50
CA ARG A 754 -19.51 -23.09 -9.57
C ARG A 754 -20.09 -24.31 -10.31
N PRO A 755 -21.15 -24.95 -9.79
CA PRO A 755 -21.83 -26.03 -10.49
C PRO A 755 -22.44 -25.53 -11.80
N ASP A 756 -22.39 -26.37 -12.82
CA ASP A 756 -22.93 -26.08 -14.14
C ASP A 756 -24.46 -25.92 -14.06
N ILE A 757 -25.01 -24.95 -14.79
CA ILE A 757 -26.45 -24.67 -14.79
C ILE A 757 -27.14 -25.68 -15.72
N PRO A 758 -28.14 -26.44 -15.24
CA PRO A 758 -28.93 -27.31 -16.11
C PRO A 758 -29.52 -26.56 -17.31
N ASP A 759 -29.53 -27.18 -18.49
CA ASP A 759 -29.96 -26.53 -19.75
C ASP A 759 -31.37 -25.91 -19.68
N ASP A 760 -32.31 -26.55 -18.98
CA ASP A 760 -33.67 -26.04 -18.84
C ASP A 760 -33.73 -24.77 -17.97
N LEU A 761 -32.90 -24.71 -16.92
CA LEU A 761 -32.72 -23.53 -16.08
C LEU A 761 -31.99 -22.44 -16.85
N LEU A 762 -30.98 -22.78 -17.65
CA LEU A 762 -30.26 -21.84 -18.49
C LEU A 762 -31.19 -21.16 -19.51
N LYS A 763 -32.10 -21.92 -20.16
CA LYS A 763 -33.15 -21.37 -21.03
C LYS A 763 -34.04 -20.37 -20.29
N LYS A 764 -34.52 -20.74 -19.10
CA LYS A 764 -35.37 -19.88 -18.26
C LYS A 764 -34.64 -18.61 -17.83
N PHE A 765 -33.39 -18.72 -17.42
CA PHE A 765 -32.56 -17.58 -17.04
C PHE A 765 -32.28 -16.68 -18.23
N TYR A 766 -31.94 -17.24 -19.39
CA TYR A 766 -31.72 -16.47 -20.62
C TYR A 766 -32.97 -15.70 -21.04
N ALA A 767 -34.15 -16.34 -21.03
CA ALA A 767 -35.41 -15.67 -21.37
C ALA A 767 -35.75 -14.53 -20.39
N LYS A 768 -35.56 -14.76 -19.09
CA LYS A 768 -35.77 -13.73 -18.05
C LYS A 768 -34.79 -12.57 -18.20
N ASP A 769 -33.51 -12.87 -18.41
CA ASP A 769 -32.45 -11.89 -18.64
C ASP A 769 -32.74 -11.05 -19.88
N LEU A 770 -33.24 -11.66 -20.96
CA LEU A 770 -33.62 -10.96 -22.18
C LEU A 770 -34.79 -9.98 -21.98
N GLY A 771 -35.79 -10.37 -21.19
CA GLY A 771 -36.85 -9.46 -20.77
C GLY A 771 -36.32 -8.27 -19.95
N LEU A 772 -35.43 -8.55 -18.99
CA LEU A 772 -34.78 -7.50 -18.18
C LEU A 772 -33.94 -6.54 -19.02
N ARG A 773 -33.20 -7.05 -20.02
CA ARG A 773 -32.41 -6.23 -20.96
C ARG A 773 -33.30 -5.23 -21.70
N LEU A 774 -34.46 -5.67 -22.19
CA LEU A 774 -35.43 -4.81 -22.86
C LEU A 774 -35.98 -3.73 -21.91
N ASP A 775 -36.35 -4.10 -20.68
CA ASP A 775 -36.93 -3.18 -19.69
C ASP A 775 -35.95 -2.14 -19.15
N LEU A 776 -34.66 -2.49 -19.12
CA LEU A 776 -33.58 -1.69 -18.55
C LEU A 776 -32.84 -0.84 -19.58
N ARG A 777 -33.04 -1.08 -20.88
CA ARG A 777 -32.40 -0.30 -21.96
C ARG A 777 -32.68 1.19 -21.80
N GLY A 778 -31.63 2.01 -21.70
CA GLY A 778 -31.70 3.45 -21.47
C GLY A 778 -31.88 3.86 -20.00
N LYS A 779 -32.32 2.95 -19.10
CA LYS A 779 -32.42 3.21 -17.65
C LYS A 779 -31.10 2.88 -16.95
N ILE A 780 -30.48 1.74 -17.30
CA ILE A 780 -29.27 1.27 -16.63
C ILE A 780 -28.07 2.18 -16.92
N GLU A 781 -27.98 2.77 -18.11
CA GLU A 781 -26.93 3.74 -18.43
C GLU A 781 -27.04 4.98 -17.51
N LYS A 782 -28.27 5.41 -17.21
CA LYS A 782 -28.52 6.53 -16.29
C LYS A 782 -28.16 6.17 -14.85
N VAL A 783 -28.38 4.92 -14.45
CA VAL A 783 -27.99 4.41 -13.13
C VAL A 783 -26.46 4.34 -13.00
N ILE A 784 -25.77 3.79 -14.00
CA ILE A 784 -24.32 3.59 -13.98
C ILE A 784 -23.58 4.93 -14.08
N LEU A 785 -23.96 5.80 -15.02
CA LEU A 785 -23.26 7.07 -15.23
C LEU A 785 -23.74 8.18 -14.28
N GLY A 786 -24.92 8.01 -13.68
CA GLY A 786 -25.55 9.01 -12.83
C GLY A 786 -25.66 10.37 -13.52
N THR A 787 -25.44 11.44 -12.76
CA THR A 787 -25.38 12.81 -13.26
C THR A 787 -24.05 13.17 -13.93
N ARG A 788 -23.08 12.25 -13.98
CA ARG A 788 -21.71 12.51 -14.49
C ARG A 788 -21.52 12.14 -15.96
N GLY A 789 -22.45 11.42 -16.58
CA GLY A 789 -22.31 10.96 -17.97
C GLY A 789 -22.50 12.06 -19.01
N THR A 790 -21.57 12.20 -19.95
CA THR A 790 -21.78 13.01 -21.16
C THR A 790 -22.57 12.22 -22.21
N PRO A 791 -23.21 12.87 -23.19
CA PRO A 791 -23.93 12.17 -24.27
C PRO A 791 -23.08 11.10 -24.99
N GLU A 792 -21.79 11.38 -25.18
CA GLU A 792 -20.83 10.45 -25.78
C GLU A 792 -20.62 9.21 -24.89
N MET A 793 -20.54 9.40 -23.57
CA MET A 793 -20.39 8.30 -22.61
C MET A 793 -21.64 7.43 -22.55
N TYR A 794 -22.83 8.05 -22.57
CA TYR A 794 -24.08 7.31 -22.69
C TYR A 794 -24.08 6.48 -23.97
N LYS A 795 -23.63 7.04 -25.09
CA LYS A 795 -23.50 6.32 -26.36
C LYS A 795 -22.54 5.14 -26.25
N TRP A 796 -21.34 5.33 -25.67
CA TRP A 796 -20.36 4.25 -25.50
C TRP A 796 -20.86 3.16 -24.56
N LEU A 797 -21.46 3.52 -23.43
CA LEU A 797 -21.99 2.54 -22.48
C LEU A 797 -23.18 1.78 -23.09
N SER A 798 -24.05 2.46 -23.83
CA SER A 798 -25.15 1.82 -24.54
C SER A 798 -24.63 0.86 -25.63
N GLN A 799 -23.62 1.27 -26.39
CA GLN A 799 -22.95 0.39 -27.36
C GLN A 799 -22.31 -0.83 -26.68
N LEU A 800 -21.59 -0.63 -25.57
CA LEU A 800 -20.99 -1.73 -24.79
C LEU A 800 -22.05 -2.72 -24.32
N LEU A 801 -23.12 -2.22 -23.69
CA LEU A 801 -24.16 -3.06 -23.11
C LEU A 801 -24.95 -3.78 -24.21
N TRP A 802 -25.43 -3.07 -25.22
CA TRP A 802 -26.43 -3.61 -26.13
C TRP A 802 -25.88 -4.13 -27.45
N ASP A 803 -24.68 -3.72 -27.86
CA ASP A 803 -24.10 -4.21 -29.13
C ASP A 803 -23.08 -5.32 -28.86
N HIS A 804 -22.41 -5.30 -27.70
CA HIS A 804 -21.30 -6.21 -27.41
C HIS A 804 -21.61 -7.24 -26.31
N LEU A 805 -22.06 -6.80 -25.13
CA LEU A 805 -22.32 -7.72 -24.01
C LEU A 805 -23.63 -8.47 -24.18
N TYR A 806 -24.68 -7.74 -24.56
CA TYR A 806 -26.06 -8.17 -24.48
C TYR A 806 -26.86 -7.83 -25.75
N PRO A 807 -26.42 -8.27 -26.94
CA PRO A 807 -27.20 -8.06 -28.14
C PRO A 807 -28.59 -8.66 -28.00
N ILE A 808 -29.57 -7.85 -28.37
CA ILE A 808 -30.98 -8.24 -28.44
C ILE A 808 -31.21 -8.71 -29.88
N PRO A 809 -31.60 -9.98 -30.10
CA PRO A 809 -31.94 -10.46 -31.43
C PRO A 809 -32.97 -9.55 -32.10
N ALA A 810 -32.75 -9.19 -33.37
CA ALA A 810 -33.59 -8.24 -34.08
C ALA A 810 -35.06 -8.68 -34.15
N GLN A 811 -35.32 -9.98 -34.13
CA GLN A 811 -36.66 -10.58 -34.14
C GLN A 811 -37.48 -10.31 -32.87
N LEU A 812 -36.83 -9.93 -31.77
CA LEU A 812 -37.48 -9.63 -30.49
C LEU A 812 -37.69 -8.13 -30.27
N LEU A 813 -37.17 -7.29 -31.18
CA LEU A 813 -37.41 -5.85 -31.18
C LEU A 813 -38.65 -5.47 -32.00
N ASN A 814 -39.15 -6.39 -32.83
CA ASN A 814 -40.38 -6.28 -33.62
C ASN A 814 -41.49 -7.06 -32.92
#